data_AF-A0A1E1MP10-F1
#
_entry.id   AF-A0A1E1MP10-F1
#
_cell.length_a   1.000
_cell.length_b   1.000
_cell.length_c   1.000
_cell.angle_alpha   90.00
_cell.angle_beta   90.00
_cell.angle_gamma   90.00
#
_symmetry.space_group_name_H-M   'P 1'
#
loop_
_entity.id
_entity.type
_entity.pdbx_description
1 polymer ?
#
loop_
_entity_poly.entity_id
_entity_poly.type
_entity_poly.pdbx_seq_one_letter_code
_entity_poly.pdbx_strand_id
1 'polypeptide(L)'
;MSKEATIYVLDLGSTIGDCHNGRTISDLDYGMEYVWDKIATVMSANRATLSVGVVGFRTDETDNPLDGDGEYENICVLKELGLMDIPALESLRSKIHSSNTEVGDAVSAIIVAIDLMDKYTVLKTGKPAKFARKIVLVTDGQGGIDDDNIDSIYGKLNESGIELVVLGIDFDDAGFGFKEEDKTSLKQSNEAILAKLVEGCNSGMFATMAEALASLANPSVKVVRPFKQYDGRLGLGDFEKYPESALYIDVQRYSRVKQAKPPSASSFVSAAANATGEANAHSSHTVEDTEMMDAPGLSAVKSSVAYRVNDAAAAGGTVDLQREDLAKGYYYGSTAVPFGQDEEGVTRFNSRQGFSIIGFVPNDKYERYLTMGESSITIAQPVNDKARMAMSSLVHALHELDSYAVARIVTKDGKAPQLVLLAPSIEPDLECLIDVPLPFAEDIRVYRFPPLDKIKGSSGAVITKHRYLPSNELADAMSNYVDSMDLSSFGEDESGNPAEFMTIDETFSPQVHRVNQAIRQRAIHPDANLVSEAESQLEALLKVSGVTKVPEKVKGRKGREPAKPASGLDIKALLTSRKKKNEIALENAIPEFKQMIEIANKDEDIEKATAQMGKTIRQSLHSTTGDAGHAVTFSQMKVFRDEMIDLDMPEIYNDFCHDFKKRIFAEEFGDQRNFWAAFKFQKLGLIRATGDSEGANEEEATDFFKFG
;
A
#
# COMPACT_ATOMS: atom_id res chain seq x y z
N MET A 1 -26.68 -10.96 -4.76
CA MET A 1 -25.63 -11.99 -4.82
C MET A 1 -26.34 -13.28 -5.17
N SER A 2 -25.84 -14.00 -6.16
CA SER A 2 -26.34 -15.31 -6.59
C SER A 2 -25.98 -16.37 -5.55
N LYS A 3 -26.80 -17.42 -5.45
CA LYS A 3 -26.43 -18.66 -4.76
C LYS A 3 -25.57 -19.49 -5.71
N GLU A 4 -24.63 -20.26 -5.18
CA GLU A 4 -23.71 -21.09 -5.95
C GLU A 4 -23.65 -22.48 -5.34
N ALA A 5 -23.65 -23.50 -6.19
CA ALA A 5 -23.52 -24.89 -5.80
C ALA A 5 -22.45 -25.53 -6.70
N THR A 6 -21.38 -26.03 -6.09
CA THR A 6 -20.24 -26.61 -6.79
C THR A 6 -19.99 -28.02 -6.30
N ILE A 7 -19.95 -29.01 -7.20
CA ILE A 7 -19.56 -30.38 -6.89
C ILE A 7 -18.20 -30.68 -7.51
N TYR A 8 -17.26 -31.16 -6.72
CA TYR A 8 -16.01 -31.71 -7.21
C TYR A 8 -16.16 -33.22 -7.39
N VAL A 9 -15.88 -33.71 -8.59
CA VAL A 9 -15.85 -35.13 -8.93
C VAL A 9 -14.37 -35.52 -9.02
N LEU A 10 -13.92 -36.40 -8.13
CA LEU A 10 -12.51 -36.73 -7.94
C LEU A 10 -12.25 -38.17 -8.32
N ASP A 11 -11.26 -38.39 -9.18
CA ASP A 11 -10.72 -39.72 -9.45
C ASP A 11 -9.90 -40.16 -8.25
N LEU A 12 -10.25 -41.32 -7.69
CA LEU A 12 -9.56 -41.91 -6.55
C LEU A 12 -9.03 -43.31 -6.89
N GLY A 13 -8.85 -43.65 -8.17
CA GLY A 13 -8.34 -44.95 -8.58
C GLY A 13 -6.89 -45.18 -8.15
N SER A 14 -6.38 -46.41 -8.36
CA SER A 14 -4.99 -46.75 -8.02
C SER A 14 -3.96 -45.93 -8.81
N THR A 15 -4.24 -45.62 -10.07
CA THR A 15 -3.33 -44.93 -11.00
C THR A 15 -3.00 -43.50 -10.56
N ILE A 16 -3.93 -42.81 -9.90
CA ILE A 16 -3.72 -41.43 -9.44
C ILE A 16 -2.83 -41.35 -8.19
N GLY A 17 -2.54 -42.50 -7.57
CA GLY A 17 -1.58 -42.60 -6.47
C GLY A 17 -0.11 -42.54 -6.92
N ASP A 18 0.16 -42.71 -8.22
CA ASP A 18 1.50 -42.64 -8.79
C ASP A 18 1.99 -41.20 -8.99
N CYS A 19 3.29 -41.03 -9.21
CA CYS A 19 3.91 -39.74 -9.49
C CYS A 19 4.39 -39.68 -10.94
N HIS A 20 3.81 -38.79 -11.75
CA HIS A 20 4.21 -38.60 -13.15
C HIS A 20 4.99 -37.30 -13.39
N ASN A 21 5.62 -37.19 -14.57
CA ASN A 21 6.27 -35.99 -15.09
C ASN A 21 7.33 -35.36 -14.15
N GLY A 22 8.04 -36.20 -13.39
CA GLY A 22 9.13 -35.78 -12.50
C GLY A 22 8.67 -35.13 -11.19
N ARG A 23 7.37 -35.17 -10.87
CA ARG A 23 6.82 -34.67 -9.61
C ARG A 23 7.23 -35.56 -8.43
N THR A 24 7.38 -34.96 -7.25
CA THR A 24 7.66 -35.66 -5.98
C THR A 24 6.40 -35.98 -5.18
N ILE A 25 5.25 -35.43 -5.60
CA ILE A 25 3.94 -35.66 -5.02
C ILE A 25 3.12 -36.54 -5.98
N SER A 26 2.13 -37.26 -5.44
CA SER A 26 1.21 -38.06 -6.24
C SER A 26 0.37 -37.18 -7.16
N ASP A 27 -0.15 -37.77 -8.22
CA ASP A 27 -1.09 -37.09 -9.12
C ASP A 27 -2.37 -36.66 -8.37
N LEU A 28 -2.79 -37.45 -7.36
CA LEU A 28 -3.91 -37.10 -6.49
C LEU A 28 -3.61 -35.82 -5.70
N ASP A 29 -2.46 -35.78 -5.02
CA ASP A 29 -2.06 -34.60 -4.24
C ASP A 29 -1.92 -33.37 -5.15
N TYR A 30 -1.35 -33.55 -6.34
CA TYR A 30 -1.19 -32.49 -7.35
C TYR A 30 -2.55 -31.91 -7.79
N GLY A 31 -3.53 -32.77 -8.11
CA GLY A 31 -4.88 -32.30 -8.46
C GLY A 31 -5.64 -31.70 -7.27
N MET A 32 -5.39 -32.24 -6.07
CA MET A 32 -6.02 -31.76 -4.85
C MET A 32 -5.51 -30.39 -4.40
N GLU A 33 -4.32 -29.94 -4.80
CA GLU A 33 -3.87 -28.56 -4.55
C GLU A 33 -4.90 -27.53 -5.04
N TYR A 34 -5.42 -27.73 -6.26
CA TYR A 34 -6.46 -26.89 -6.83
C TYR A 34 -7.77 -26.98 -6.05
N VAL A 35 -8.24 -28.20 -5.80
CA VAL A 35 -9.51 -28.44 -5.11
C VAL A 35 -9.48 -27.86 -3.70
N TRP A 36 -8.40 -28.05 -2.96
CA TRP A 36 -8.22 -27.49 -1.63
C TRP A 36 -8.18 -25.97 -1.61
N ASP A 37 -7.46 -25.32 -2.53
CA ASP A 37 -7.45 -23.85 -2.58
C ASP A 37 -8.84 -23.28 -2.92
N LYS A 38 -9.58 -23.90 -3.86
CA LYS A 38 -10.94 -23.47 -4.18
C LYS A 38 -11.91 -23.69 -3.01
N ILE A 39 -11.84 -24.83 -2.33
CA ILE A 39 -12.63 -25.10 -1.13
C ILE A 39 -12.30 -24.06 -0.04
N ALA A 40 -11.02 -23.82 0.24
CA ALA A 40 -10.58 -22.84 1.24
C ALA A 40 -11.00 -21.41 0.86
N THR A 41 -11.05 -21.08 -0.44
CA THR A 41 -11.57 -19.81 -0.95
C THR A 41 -13.07 -19.66 -0.67
N VAL A 42 -13.87 -20.70 -0.90
CA VAL A 42 -15.30 -20.72 -0.56
C VAL A 42 -15.52 -20.58 0.94
N MET A 43 -14.75 -21.30 1.76
CA MET A 43 -14.80 -21.20 3.23
C MET A 43 -14.45 -19.79 3.72
N SER A 44 -13.39 -19.19 3.17
CA SER A 44 -12.94 -17.84 3.52
C SER A 44 -13.97 -16.76 3.18
N ALA A 45 -14.84 -17.01 2.20
CA ALA A 45 -15.94 -16.10 1.89
C ALA A 45 -17.00 -16.06 3.00
N ASN A 46 -17.11 -17.12 3.81
CA ASN A 46 -18.07 -17.32 4.91
C ASN A 46 -19.50 -16.93 4.52
N ARG A 47 -20.00 -17.55 3.43
CA ARG A 47 -21.35 -17.29 2.91
C ARG A 47 -22.16 -18.57 2.90
N ALA A 48 -23.29 -18.57 3.60
CA ALA A 48 -24.26 -19.66 3.57
C ALA A 48 -24.90 -19.92 2.19
N THR A 49 -24.66 -19.03 1.21
CA THR A 49 -25.16 -19.18 -0.17
C THR A 49 -24.20 -19.93 -1.09
N LEU A 50 -23.01 -20.28 -0.61
CA LEU A 50 -22.02 -21.07 -1.36
C LEU A 50 -22.02 -22.49 -0.79
N SER A 51 -22.41 -23.45 -1.61
CA SER A 51 -22.50 -24.85 -1.22
C SER A 51 -21.48 -25.66 -2.01
N VAL A 52 -20.77 -26.54 -1.31
CA VAL A 52 -19.77 -27.44 -1.91
C VAL A 52 -20.20 -28.88 -1.68
N GLY A 53 -20.06 -29.73 -2.68
CA GLY A 53 -20.19 -31.19 -2.58
C GLY A 53 -18.94 -31.85 -3.14
N VAL A 54 -18.67 -33.09 -2.73
CA VAL A 54 -17.56 -33.89 -3.26
C VAL A 54 -18.01 -35.32 -3.50
N VAL A 55 -17.78 -35.80 -4.71
CA VAL A 55 -18.03 -37.17 -5.17
C VAL A 55 -16.68 -37.76 -5.56
N GLY A 56 -16.36 -38.95 -5.05
CA GLY A 56 -15.21 -39.74 -5.49
C GLY A 56 -15.68 -40.83 -6.44
N PHE A 57 -14.91 -41.14 -7.47
CA PHE A 57 -15.11 -42.30 -8.32
C PHE A 57 -13.83 -43.13 -8.42
N ARG A 58 -13.96 -44.39 -8.83
CA ARG A 58 -12.93 -45.42 -8.66
C ARG A 58 -12.56 -45.62 -7.19
N THR A 59 -13.56 -45.58 -6.31
CA THR A 59 -13.41 -45.83 -4.88
C THR A 59 -13.47 -47.32 -4.56
N ASP A 60 -12.79 -47.77 -3.51
CA ASP A 60 -12.84 -49.17 -3.04
C ASP A 60 -14.27 -49.59 -2.62
N GLU A 61 -15.09 -48.63 -2.20
CA GLU A 61 -16.49 -48.81 -1.79
C GLU A 61 -17.44 -48.12 -2.78
N THR A 62 -18.74 -48.40 -2.67
CA THR A 62 -19.82 -47.71 -3.38
C THR A 62 -20.78 -47.11 -2.33
N ASP A 63 -21.01 -45.81 -2.39
CA ASP A 63 -21.95 -45.10 -1.51
C ASP A 63 -22.53 -43.90 -2.26
N ASN A 64 -23.56 -44.13 -3.07
CA ASN A 64 -24.24 -43.07 -3.80
C ASN A 64 -25.76 -43.31 -3.93
N PRO A 65 -26.57 -42.24 -4.13
CA PRO A 65 -28.03 -42.36 -4.15
C PRO A 65 -28.62 -43.11 -5.35
N LEU A 66 -27.81 -43.46 -6.35
CA LEU A 66 -28.22 -44.17 -7.56
C LEU A 66 -27.75 -45.64 -7.54
N ASP A 67 -27.15 -46.08 -6.44
CA ASP A 67 -26.71 -47.47 -6.26
C ASP A 67 -27.93 -48.42 -6.24
N GLY A 68 -27.91 -49.46 -7.08
CA GLY A 68 -29.01 -50.41 -7.20
C GLY A 68 -28.98 -51.34 -8.42
N ASP A 69 -28.59 -50.85 -9.60
CA ASP A 69 -28.61 -51.62 -10.86
C ASP A 69 -27.21 -52.06 -11.36
N GLY A 70 -26.16 -51.82 -10.57
CA GLY A 70 -24.76 -52.16 -10.91
C GLY A 70 -24.07 -51.18 -11.87
N GLU A 71 -24.78 -50.15 -12.36
CA GLU A 71 -24.25 -49.15 -13.30
C GLU A 71 -23.41 -48.04 -12.64
N TYR A 72 -23.55 -47.84 -11.32
CA TYR A 72 -22.89 -46.76 -10.56
C TYR A 72 -21.98 -47.30 -9.44
N GLU A 73 -21.34 -48.44 -9.68
CA GLU A 73 -20.37 -49.04 -8.74
C GLU A 73 -19.08 -48.21 -8.64
N ASN A 74 -18.38 -48.32 -7.50
CA ASN A 74 -17.13 -47.63 -7.20
C ASN A 74 -17.25 -46.09 -7.25
N ILE A 75 -18.42 -45.56 -6.88
CA ILE A 75 -18.70 -44.13 -6.74
C ILE A 75 -19.23 -43.86 -5.33
N CYS A 76 -18.58 -42.91 -4.63
CA CYS A 76 -18.93 -42.52 -3.27
C CYS A 76 -19.19 -41.01 -3.14
N VAL A 77 -20.27 -40.63 -2.45
CA VAL A 77 -20.52 -39.24 -2.05
C VAL A 77 -19.74 -38.93 -0.78
N LEU A 78 -18.50 -38.46 -0.94
CA LEU A 78 -17.61 -38.17 0.19
C LEU A 78 -18.15 -37.04 1.08
N LYS A 79 -18.82 -36.07 0.47
CA LYS A 79 -19.49 -34.95 1.15
C LYS A 79 -20.70 -34.46 0.37
N GLU A 80 -21.86 -34.45 1.01
CA GLU A 80 -23.08 -33.87 0.43
C GLU A 80 -22.97 -32.35 0.18
N LEU A 81 -23.77 -31.85 -0.76
CA LEU A 81 -23.88 -30.43 -1.06
C LEU A 81 -24.35 -29.64 0.18
N GLY A 82 -23.50 -28.75 0.67
CA GLY A 82 -23.80 -27.93 1.84
C GLY A 82 -22.69 -26.94 2.17
N LEU A 83 -22.82 -26.26 3.31
CA LEU A 83 -21.78 -25.38 3.82
C LEU A 83 -20.47 -26.17 3.99
N MET A 84 -19.34 -25.51 3.76
CA MET A 84 -18.03 -26.06 4.12
C MET A 84 -17.50 -25.27 5.31
N ASP A 85 -17.35 -25.94 6.45
CA ASP A 85 -16.71 -25.44 7.67
C ASP A 85 -15.45 -26.27 7.99
N ILE A 86 -14.74 -25.92 9.05
CA ILE A 86 -13.49 -26.61 9.44
C ILE A 86 -13.75 -28.10 9.76
N PRO A 87 -14.77 -28.47 10.56
CA PRO A 87 -15.09 -29.88 10.80
C PRO A 87 -15.41 -30.67 9.52
N ALA A 88 -16.18 -30.10 8.59
CA ALA A 88 -16.47 -30.75 7.31
C ALA A 88 -15.20 -30.92 6.46
N LEU A 89 -14.29 -29.95 6.50
CA LEU A 89 -12.99 -30.03 5.81
C LEU A 89 -12.12 -31.14 6.39
N GLU A 90 -12.03 -31.24 7.71
CA GLU A 90 -11.28 -32.31 8.40
C GLU A 90 -11.87 -33.69 8.10
N SER A 91 -13.20 -33.83 8.13
CA SER A 91 -13.88 -35.08 7.77
C SER A 91 -13.70 -35.44 6.30
N LEU A 92 -13.63 -34.46 5.40
CA LEU A 92 -13.41 -34.71 3.99
C LEU A 92 -11.97 -35.18 3.74
N ARG A 93 -10.98 -34.56 4.38
CA ARG A 93 -9.57 -34.96 4.24
C ARG A 93 -9.32 -36.41 4.61
N SER A 94 -9.95 -36.91 5.68
CA SER A 94 -9.76 -38.30 6.08
C SER A 94 -10.33 -39.32 5.09
N LYS A 95 -11.20 -38.88 4.17
CA LYS A 95 -11.84 -39.74 3.15
C LYS A 95 -11.14 -39.68 1.78
N ILE A 96 -10.28 -38.70 1.55
CA ILE A 96 -9.58 -38.56 0.26
C ILE A 96 -8.24 -39.29 0.36
N HIS A 97 -8.16 -40.42 -0.35
CA HIS A 97 -6.96 -41.20 -0.55
C HIS A 97 -7.10 -42.01 -1.85
N SER A 98 -5.98 -42.45 -2.42
CA SER A 98 -6.02 -43.39 -3.54
C SER A 98 -6.63 -44.72 -3.08
N SER A 99 -7.43 -45.32 -3.95
CA SER A 99 -8.07 -46.62 -3.77
C SER A 99 -7.23 -47.70 -4.44
N ASN A 100 -7.57 -48.97 -4.20
CA ASN A 100 -6.86 -50.12 -4.78
C ASN A 100 -7.54 -50.66 -6.05
N THR A 101 -8.61 -50.00 -6.50
CA THR A 101 -9.37 -50.37 -7.69
C THR A 101 -9.03 -49.49 -8.89
N GLU A 102 -9.16 -50.09 -10.08
CA GLU A 102 -9.16 -49.35 -11.34
C GLU A 102 -10.57 -49.23 -11.94
N VAL A 103 -11.57 -49.86 -11.32
CA VAL A 103 -12.96 -49.93 -11.76
C VAL A 103 -13.73 -48.72 -11.25
N GLY A 104 -14.55 -48.12 -12.12
CA GLY A 104 -15.35 -46.93 -11.85
C GLY A 104 -15.22 -45.94 -13.00
N ASP A 105 -16.35 -45.41 -13.47
CA ASP A 105 -16.41 -44.56 -14.67
C ASP A 105 -16.63 -43.07 -14.31
N ALA A 106 -15.86 -42.20 -14.97
CA ALA A 106 -15.93 -40.75 -14.78
C ALA A 106 -17.27 -40.18 -15.26
N VAL A 107 -17.85 -40.74 -16.32
CA VAL A 107 -19.12 -40.28 -16.88
C VAL A 107 -20.29 -40.63 -15.94
N SER A 108 -20.33 -41.86 -15.42
CA SER A 108 -21.25 -42.28 -14.36
C SER A 108 -21.13 -41.41 -13.10
N ALA A 109 -19.93 -41.01 -12.71
CA ALA A 109 -19.72 -40.08 -11.60
C ALA A 109 -20.29 -38.68 -11.85
N ILE A 110 -20.18 -38.17 -13.09
CA ILE A 110 -20.85 -36.93 -13.51
C ILE A 110 -22.37 -37.07 -13.42
N ILE A 111 -22.95 -38.22 -13.82
CA ILE A 111 -24.40 -38.47 -13.71
C ILE A 111 -24.86 -38.41 -12.25
N VAL A 112 -24.13 -39.05 -11.33
CA VAL A 112 -24.38 -38.97 -9.88
C VAL A 112 -24.30 -37.51 -9.40
N ALA A 113 -23.30 -36.76 -9.85
CA ALA A 113 -23.16 -35.34 -9.50
C ALA A 113 -24.32 -34.48 -10.04
N ILE A 114 -24.81 -34.74 -11.25
CA ILE A 114 -26.00 -34.05 -11.81
C ILE A 114 -27.24 -34.33 -10.94
N ASP A 115 -27.46 -35.58 -10.54
CA ASP A 115 -28.61 -35.94 -9.67
C ASP A 115 -28.53 -35.24 -8.31
N LEU A 116 -27.36 -35.22 -7.67
CA LEU A 116 -27.13 -34.49 -6.42
C LEU A 116 -27.37 -32.98 -6.59
N MET A 117 -26.88 -32.39 -7.68
CA MET A 117 -27.05 -30.98 -8.00
C MET A 117 -28.52 -30.61 -8.18
N ASP A 118 -29.26 -31.42 -8.93
CA ASP A 118 -30.69 -31.20 -9.18
C ASP A 118 -31.50 -31.36 -7.90
N LYS A 119 -31.27 -32.43 -7.12
CA LYS A 119 -31.95 -32.63 -5.81
C LYS A 119 -31.74 -31.45 -4.87
N TYR A 120 -30.53 -30.89 -4.81
CA TYR A 120 -30.20 -29.77 -3.93
C TYR A 120 -30.75 -28.43 -4.42
N THR A 121 -30.73 -28.22 -5.74
CA THR A 121 -31.05 -26.91 -6.34
C THR A 121 -32.47 -26.81 -6.90
N VAL A 122 -33.32 -27.82 -6.69
CA VAL A 122 -34.74 -27.77 -7.05
C VAL A 122 -35.58 -27.35 -5.85
N LEU A 123 -36.51 -26.40 -6.08
CA LEU A 123 -37.47 -25.96 -5.07
C LEU A 123 -38.49 -27.06 -4.77
N LYS A 124 -39.13 -27.02 -3.60
CA LYS A 124 -40.26 -27.91 -3.25
C LYS A 124 -41.40 -27.92 -4.29
N THR A 125 -41.48 -26.90 -5.14
CA THR A 125 -42.45 -26.78 -6.24
C THR A 125 -42.01 -27.50 -7.52
N GLY A 126 -40.87 -28.21 -7.52
CA GLY A 126 -40.30 -28.89 -8.70
C GLY A 126 -39.64 -27.97 -9.72
N LYS A 127 -39.47 -26.68 -9.40
CA LYS A 127 -38.81 -25.70 -10.30
C LYS A 127 -37.35 -25.51 -9.89
N PRO A 128 -36.42 -25.33 -10.85
CA PRO A 128 -35.03 -25.03 -10.54
C PRO A 128 -34.92 -23.71 -9.78
N ALA A 129 -34.24 -23.73 -8.64
CA ALA A 129 -33.90 -22.53 -7.88
C ALA A 129 -32.80 -21.75 -8.61
N LYS A 130 -32.74 -20.44 -8.37
CA LYS A 130 -31.71 -19.57 -8.95
C LYS A 130 -30.35 -19.80 -8.29
N PHE A 131 -29.59 -20.77 -8.82
CA PHE A 131 -28.21 -21.08 -8.47
C PHE A 131 -27.31 -20.98 -9.71
N ALA A 132 -26.08 -20.52 -9.52
CA ALA A 132 -24.99 -20.89 -10.42
C ALA A 132 -24.56 -22.32 -10.04
N ARG A 133 -24.60 -23.25 -11.00
CA ARG A 133 -24.36 -24.68 -10.79
C ARG A 133 -23.07 -25.05 -11.52
N LYS A 134 -22.15 -25.68 -10.83
CA LYS A 134 -20.84 -26.05 -11.40
C LYS A 134 -20.44 -27.46 -10.97
N ILE A 135 -19.97 -28.26 -11.93
CA ILE A 135 -19.34 -29.55 -11.68
C ILE A 135 -17.89 -29.46 -12.16
N VAL A 136 -16.95 -29.87 -11.32
CA VAL A 136 -15.52 -29.89 -11.64
C VAL A 136 -15.03 -31.32 -11.55
N LEU A 137 -14.71 -31.93 -12.68
CA LEU A 137 -14.07 -33.25 -12.76
C LEU A 137 -12.55 -33.09 -12.67
N VAL A 138 -11.91 -33.87 -11.81
CA VAL A 138 -10.46 -33.99 -11.71
C VAL A 138 -10.08 -35.47 -11.92
N THR A 139 -9.27 -35.76 -12.93
CA THR A 139 -8.88 -37.14 -13.28
C THR A 139 -7.52 -37.18 -13.98
N ASP A 140 -6.81 -38.30 -13.86
CA ASP A 140 -5.61 -38.62 -14.63
C ASP A 140 -5.92 -39.18 -16.03
N GLY A 141 -7.20 -39.45 -16.32
CA GLY A 141 -7.68 -40.02 -17.57
C GLY A 141 -7.22 -41.46 -17.82
N GLN A 142 -6.76 -42.19 -16.80
CA GLN A 142 -6.26 -43.57 -16.97
C GLN A 142 -7.33 -44.65 -16.71
N GLY A 143 -8.43 -44.32 -16.03
CA GLY A 143 -9.57 -45.22 -15.86
C GLY A 143 -10.35 -45.45 -17.16
N GLY A 144 -10.99 -46.61 -17.32
CA GLY A 144 -11.88 -46.84 -18.46
C GLY A 144 -13.09 -45.90 -18.39
N ILE A 145 -13.42 -45.24 -19.51
CA ILE A 145 -14.60 -44.38 -19.64
C ILE A 145 -15.61 -45.07 -20.56
N ASP A 146 -16.87 -45.11 -20.14
CA ASP A 146 -17.98 -45.52 -21.01
C ASP A 146 -18.40 -44.34 -21.90
N ASP A 147 -18.31 -44.52 -23.22
CA ASP A 147 -18.67 -43.49 -24.20
C ASP A 147 -20.12 -43.59 -24.70
N ASP A 148 -20.87 -44.60 -24.23
CA ASP A 148 -22.28 -44.75 -24.55
C ASP A 148 -23.08 -43.56 -23.94
N ASN A 149 -23.92 -42.94 -24.77
CA ASN A 149 -24.85 -41.87 -24.38
C ASN A 149 -24.24 -40.53 -23.89
N ILE A 150 -22.98 -40.20 -24.21
CA ILE A 150 -22.38 -38.85 -23.97
C ILE A 150 -23.31 -37.73 -24.45
N ASP A 151 -23.99 -37.94 -25.59
CA ASP A 151 -24.93 -36.98 -26.19
C ASP A 151 -26.10 -36.63 -25.27
N SER A 152 -26.60 -37.62 -24.52
CA SER A 152 -27.67 -37.40 -23.55
C SER A 152 -27.19 -36.65 -22.30
N ILE A 153 -25.91 -36.84 -21.92
CA ILE A 153 -25.35 -36.30 -20.68
C ILE A 153 -25.10 -34.80 -20.81
N TYR A 154 -24.45 -34.34 -21.90
CA TYR A 154 -24.33 -32.88 -22.10
C TYR A 154 -25.70 -32.24 -22.37
N GLY A 155 -26.65 -32.96 -22.98
CA GLY A 155 -28.04 -32.52 -23.07
C GLY A 155 -28.64 -32.21 -21.70
N LYS A 156 -28.47 -33.12 -20.74
CA LYS A 156 -28.94 -32.95 -19.35
C LYS A 156 -28.18 -31.84 -18.60
N LEU A 157 -26.87 -31.73 -18.77
CA LEU A 157 -26.07 -30.62 -18.22
C LEU A 157 -26.59 -29.25 -18.72
N ASN A 158 -26.91 -29.16 -20.01
CA ASN A 158 -27.44 -27.96 -20.64
C ASN A 158 -28.86 -27.62 -20.14
N GLU A 159 -29.74 -28.61 -20.04
CA GLU A 159 -31.10 -28.43 -19.49
C GLU A 159 -31.07 -27.96 -18.03
N SER A 160 -30.19 -28.54 -17.22
CA SER A 160 -29.99 -28.14 -15.82
C SER A 160 -29.11 -26.89 -15.68
N GLY A 161 -28.62 -26.29 -16.77
CA GLY A 161 -27.79 -25.09 -16.75
C GLY A 161 -26.56 -25.24 -15.84
N ILE A 162 -25.91 -26.41 -15.90
CA ILE A 162 -24.72 -26.76 -15.13
C ILE A 162 -23.49 -26.46 -15.97
N GLU A 163 -22.54 -25.72 -15.41
CA GLU A 163 -21.21 -25.55 -15.97
C GLU A 163 -20.37 -26.80 -15.69
N LEU A 164 -19.79 -27.41 -16.71
CA LEU A 164 -18.87 -28.54 -16.58
C LEU A 164 -17.43 -28.06 -16.81
N VAL A 165 -16.56 -28.32 -15.83
CA VAL A 165 -15.12 -28.09 -15.94
C VAL A 165 -14.40 -29.42 -15.80
N VAL A 166 -13.63 -29.81 -16.80
CA VAL A 166 -12.77 -31.00 -16.76
C VAL A 166 -11.32 -30.54 -16.62
N LEU A 167 -10.69 -30.93 -15.51
CA LEU A 167 -9.30 -30.68 -15.20
C LEU A 167 -8.53 -32.00 -15.24
N GLY A 168 -7.82 -32.21 -16.34
CA GLY A 168 -7.03 -33.43 -16.52
C GLY A 168 -5.60 -33.29 -16.03
N ILE A 169 -5.12 -34.30 -15.33
CA ILE A 169 -3.72 -34.37 -14.93
C ILE A 169 -2.89 -34.76 -16.14
N ASP A 170 -2.03 -33.84 -16.57
CA ASP A 170 -1.15 -33.97 -17.72
C ASP A 170 -1.90 -34.22 -19.05
N PHE A 171 -3.08 -33.61 -19.22
CA PHE A 171 -3.76 -33.58 -20.50
C PHE A 171 -3.05 -32.64 -21.47
N ASP A 172 -3.15 -32.94 -22.78
CA ASP A 172 -2.53 -32.10 -23.80
C ASP A 172 -3.27 -30.76 -23.91
N ASP A 173 -2.50 -29.68 -23.94
CA ASP A 173 -3.00 -28.33 -24.13
C ASP A 173 -2.04 -27.55 -25.03
N ALA A 174 -2.43 -27.40 -26.30
CA ALA A 174 -1.65 -26.65 -27.28
C ALA A 174 -1.61 -25.14 -26.98
N GLY A 175 -2.63 -24.59 -26.30
CA GLY A 175 -2.70 -23.18 -25.92
C GLY A 175 -1.78 -22.86 -24.75
N PHE A 176 -1.72 -23.74 -23.76
CA PHE A 176 -0.79 -23.63 -22.62
C PHE A 176 0.64 -24.11 -22.97
N GLY A 177 0.80 -24.86 -24.05
CA GLY A 177 2.09 -25.38 -24.50
C GLY A 177 2.54 -26.64 -23.76
N PHE A 178 1.59 -27.41 -23.22
CA PHE A 178 1.87 -28.67 -22.54
C PHE A 178 1.45 -29.86 -23.42
N LYS A 179 2.33 -30.85 -23.54
CA LYS A 179 2.05 -32.10 -24.23
C LYS A 179 2.73 -33.24 -23.49
N GLU A 180 2.00 -34.31 -23.22
CA GLU A 180 2.54 -35.52 -22.63
C GLU A 180 3.11 -36.42 -23.74
N GLU A 181 4.44 -36.62 -23.75
CA GLU A 181 5.12 -37.34 -24.85
C GLU A 181 4.89 -38.86 -24.81
N ASP A 182 4.77 -39.47 -23.63
CA ASP A 182 4.62 -40.92 -23.43
C ASP A 182 3.19 -41.34 -23.07
N LYS A 183 2.20 -40.66 -23.66
CA LYS A 183 0.77 -40.88 -23.37
C LYS A 183 0.27 -42.26 -23.80
N THR A 184 -0.46 -42.94 -22.92
CA THR A 184 -1.08 -44.24 -23.24
C THR A 184 -2.23 -44.08 -24.23
N SER A 185 -2.49 -45.11 -25.05
CA SER A 185 -3.61 -45.09 -26.01
C SER A 185 -4.98 -44.95 -25.32
N LEU A 186 -5.11 -45.49 -24.10
CA LEU A 186 -6.31 -45.35 -23.29
C LEU A 186 -6.52 -43.89 -22.87
N LYS A 187 -5.50 -43.26 -22.29
CA LYS A 187 -5.55 -41.85 -21.88
C LYS A 187 -5.84 -40.92 -23.06
N GLN A 188 -5.23 -41.16 -24.22
CA GLN A 188 -5.52 -40.40 -25.44
C GLN A 188 -7.00 -40.54 -25.87
N SER A 189 -7.58 -41.74 -25.78
CA SER A 189 -9.00 -41.96 -26.08
C SER A 189 -9.91 -41.27 -25.07
N ASN A 190 -9.58 -41.36 -23.78
CA ASN A 190 -10.34 -40.75 -22.70
C ASN A 190 -10.32 -39.22 -22.77
N GLU A 191 -9.18 -38.61 -23.08
CA GLU A 191 -9.06 -37.18 -23.33
C GLU A 191 -9.99 -36.73 -24.46
N ALA A 192 -10.02 -37.48 -25.58
CA ALA A 192 -10.91 -37.17 -26.70
C ALA A 192 -12.39 -37.31 -26.33
N ILE A 193 -12.75 -38.33 -25.53
CA ILE A 193 -14.11 -38.55 -25.03
C ILE A 193 -14.55 -37.37 -24.13
N LEU A 194 -13.72 -36.99 -23.16
CA LEU A 194 -14.01 -35.90 -22.24
C LEU A 194 -14.04 -34.54 -22.95
N ALA A 195 -13.16 -34.32 -23.93
CA ALA A 195 -13.19 -33.12 -24.77
C ALA A 195 -14.51 -33.03 -25.56
N LYS A 196 -14.94 -34.14 -26.18
CA LYS A 196 -16.24 -34.21 -26.88
C LYS A 196 -17.43 -33.91 -25.95
N LEU A 197 -17.40 -34.43 -24.71
CA LEU A 197 -18.42 -34.14 -23.71
C LEU A 197 -18.48 -32.64 -23.38
N VAL A 198 -17.33 -32.00 -23.20
CA VAL A 198 -17.21 -30.56 -22.90
C VAL A 198 -17.67 -29.71 -24.10
N GLU A 199 -17.29 -30.05 -25.33
CA GLU A 199 -17.69 -29.35 -26.54
C GLU A 199 -19.22 -29.37 -26.77
N GLY A 200 -19.91 -30.43 -26.33
CA GLY A 200 -21.37 -30.51 -26.37
C GLY A 200 -22.09 -29.64 -25.32
N CYS A 201 -21.37 -29.14 -24.31
CA CYS A 201 -21.95 -28.30 -23.26
C CYS A 201 -22.01 -26.83 -23.70
N ASN A 202 -23.11 -26.14 -23.39
CA ASN A 202 -23.26 -24.68 -23.59
C ASN A 202 -22.27 -23.87 -22.74
N SER A 203 -21.82 -24.44 -21.61
CA SER A 203 -20.88 -23.84 -20.67
C SER A 203 -19.89 -24.90 -20.18
N GLY A 204 -19.05 -25.36 -21.09
CA GLY A 204 -17.99 -26.34 -20.82
C GLY A 204 -16.59 -25.72 -20.82
N MET A 205 -15.69 -26.24 -19.98
CA MET A 205 -14.27 -25.91 -19.96
C MET A 205 -13.43 -27.19 -19.86
N PHE A 206 -12.43 -27.32 -20.71
CA PHE A 206 -11.47 -28.43 -20.70
C PHE A 206 -10.08 -27.82 -20.59
N ALA A 207 -9.35 -28.18 -19.54
CA ALA A 207 -8.04 -27.60 -19.26
C ALA A 207 -7.12 -28.62 -18.61
N THR A 208 -5.81 -28.42 -18.77
CA THR A 208 -4.80 -29.19 -18.04
C THR A 208 -4.67 -28.67 -16.60
N MET A 209 -4.41 -29.57 -15.65
CA MET A 209 -4.24 -29.20 -14.24
C MET A 209 -3.09 -28.18 -14.04
N ALA A 210 -2.06 -28.22 -14.89
CA ALA A 210 -0.96 -27.27 -14.83
C ALA A 210 -1.41 -25.81 -15.07
N GLU A 211 -2.30 -25.59 -16.04
CA GLU A 211 -2.88 -24.27 -16.30
C GLU A 211 -3.76 -23.83 -15.13
N ALA A 212 -4.58 -24.75 -14.60
CA ALA A 212 -5.45 -24.48 -13.46
C ALA A 212 -4.66 -24.05 -12.22
N LEU A 213 -3.53 -24.70 -11.92
CA LEU A 213 -2.63 -24.33 -10.83
C LEU A 213 -1.92 -23.01 -11.08
N ALA A 214 -1.45 -22.75 -12.31
CA ALA A 214 -0.87 -21.46 -12.68
C ALA A 214 -1.89 -20.32 -12.48
N SER A 215 -3.18 -20.57 -12.77
CA SER A 215 -4.25 -19.59 -12.55
C SER A 215 -4.48 -19.25 -11.06
N LEU A 216 -4.11 -20.13 -10.12
CA LEU A 216 -4.23 -19.84 -8.68
C LEU A 216 -3.27 -18.74 -8.22
N ALA A 217 -2.17 -18.54 -8.94
CA ALA A 217 -1.25 -17.44 -8.67
C ALA A 217 -1.89 -16.08 -8.97
N ASN A 218 -2.89 -16.04 -9.86
CA ASN A 218 -3.61 -14.81 -10.19
C ASN A 218 -4.63 -14.48 -9.10
N PRO A 219 -4.51 -13.32 -8.42
CA PRO A 219 -5.42 -12.94 -7.36
C PRO A 219 -6.88 -12.79 -7.84
N SER A 220 -7.80 -13.53 -7.22
CA SER A 220 -9.23 -13.31 -7.46
C SER A 220 -9.73 -12.05 -6.75
N VAL A 221 -10.32 -11.12 -7.49
CA VAL A 221 -10.95 -9.92 -6.91
C VAL A 221 -12.37 -10.23 -6.45
N LYS A 222 -12.67 -9.93 -5.19
CA LYS A 222 -14.01 -10.09 -4.64
C LYS A 222 -14.99 -9.14 -5.32
N VAL A 223 -15.92 -9.69 -6.10
CA VAL A 223 -17.04 -8.91 -6.66
C VAL A 223 -18.00 -8.51 -5.54
N VAL A 224 -18.16 -7.21 -5.35
CA VAL A 224 -19.08 -6.64 -4.35
C VAL A 224 -20.26 -6.01 -5.07
N ARG A 225 -21.48 -6.36 -4.67
CA ARG A 225 -22.68 -5.67 -5.18
C ARG A 225 -22.61 -4.20 -4.75
N PRO A 226 -22.63 -3.23 -5.68
CA PRO A 226 -22.58 -1.83 -5.31
C PRO A 226 -23.84 -1.45 -4.53
N PHE A 227 -23.68 -0.53 -3.57
CA PHE A 227 -24.78 0.06 -2.83
C PHE A 227 -24.83 1.56 -3.09
N LYS A 228 -26.04 2.12 -3.04
CA LYS A 228 -26.26 3.54 -3.26
C LYS A 228 -25.73 4.32 -2.06
N GLN A 229 -24.77 5.21 -2.30
CA GLN A 229 -24.30 6.17 -1.30
C GLN A 229 -25.24 7.37 -1.21
N TYR A 230 -25.92 7.70 -2.30
CA TYR A 230 -26.94 8.75 -2.41
C TYR A 230 -27.99 8.34 -3.44
N ASP A 231 -29.24 8.69 -3.19
CA ASP A 231 -30.40 8.51 -4.08
C ASP A 231 -31.27 9.75 -3.90
N GLY A 232 -31.40 10.57 -4.94
CA GLY A 232 -32.02 11.90 -4.81
C GLY A 232 -31.77 12.79 -6.03
N ARG A 233 -31.86 14.11 -5.85
CA ARG A 233 -31.78 15.09 -6.94
C ARG A 233 -30.43 15.80 -6.97
N LEU A 234 -29.81 15.84 -8.14
CA LEU A 234 -28.72 16.77 -8.46
C LEU A 234 -29.33 18.06 -9.00
N GLY A 235 -29.27 19.13 -8.21
CA GLY A 235 -29.82 20.44 -8.56
C GLY A 235 -28.79 21.39 -9.16
N LEU A 236 -29.24 22.27 -10.06
CA LEU A 236 -28.56 23.50 -10.44
C LEU A 236 -29.52 24.67 -10.11
N GLY A 237 -29.19 25.40 -9.05
CA GLY A 237 -30.10 26.35 -8.40
C GLY A 237 -30.96 25.71 -7.31
N ASP A 238 -31.84 26.51 -6.71
CA ASP A 238 -32.72 26.08 -5.62
C ASP A 238 -34.08 25.66 -6.18
N PHE A 239 -34.24 24.36 -6.44
CA PHE A 239 -35.46 23.76 -6.98
C PHE A 239 -36.60 23.63 -5.97
N GLU A 240 -36.33 23.76 -4.67
CA GLU A 240 -37.40 23.83 -3.67
C GLU A 240 -38.06 25.21 -3.69
N LYS A 241 -37.25 26.26 -3.84
CA LYS A 241 -37.74 27.64 -3.88
C LYS A 241 -38.23 28.07 -5.26
N TYR A 242 -37.61 27.58 -6.33
CA TYR A 242 -37.88 28.03 -7.71
C TYR A 242 -38.10 26.85 -8.68
N PRO A 243 -39.16 26.04 -8.50
CA PRO A 243 -39.37 24.81 -9.26
C PRO A 243 -39.55 24.99 -10.78
N GLU A 244 -39.98 26.17 -11.23
CA GLU A 244 -40.20 26.49 -12.65
C GLU A 244 -38.92 26.94 -13.39
N SER A 245 -37.86 27.31 -12.66
CA SER A 245 -36.65 27.92 -13.25
C SER A 245 -35.34 27.23 -12.87
N ALA A 246 -35.32 26.50 -11.74
CA ALA A 246 -34.18 25.71 -11.33
C ALA A 246 -34.22 24.33 -11.98
N LEU A 247 -33.05 23.85 -12.41
CA LEU A 247 -32.90 22.53 -13.03
C LEU A 247 -32.61 21.50 -11.94
N TYR A 248 -33.17 20.29 -12.09
CA TYR A 248 -32.72 19.14 -11.32
C TYR A 248 -32.74 17.86 -12.16
N ILE A 249 -31.92 16.90 -11.76
CA ILE A 249 -31.83 15.57 -12.37
C ILE A 249 -31.95 14.54 -11.25
N ASP A 250 -32.83 13.54 -11.40
CA ASP A 250 -32.92 12.44 -10.43
C ASP A 250 -31.74 11.46 -10.66
N VAL A 251 -30.89 11.29 -9.65
CA VAL A 251 -29.60 10.60 -9.75
C VAL A 251 -29.39 9.56 -8.65
N GLN A 252 -28.50 8.61 -8.94
CA GLN A 252 -27.99 7.63 -7.98
C GLN A 252 -26.47 7.68 -7.97
N ARG A 253 -25.88 7.70 -6.77
CA ARG A 253 -24.42 7.76 -6.58
C ARG A 253 -23.91 6.47 -5.96
N TYR A 254 -22.82 5.94 -6.50
CA TYR A 254 -22.16 4.71 -6.06
C TYR A 254 -20.66 4.98 -5.83
N SER A 255 -19.98 4.12 -5.09
CA SER A 255 -18.50 4.14 -5.04
C SER A 255 -17.95 3.62 -6.37
N ARG A 256 -16.99 4.34 -6.96
CA ARG A 256 -16.24 3.87 -8.15
C ARG A 256 -14.95 3.19 -7.73
N VAL A 257 -14.23 3.79 -6.79
CA VAL A 257 -13.01 3.24 -6.19
C VAL A 257 -13.21 3.15 -4.68
N LYS A 258 -12.65 2.10 -4.07
CA LYS A 258 -12.65 1.94 -2.61
C LYS A 258 -11.41 1.18 -2.16
N GLN A 259 -10.81 1.59 -1.05
CA GLN A 259 -9.67 0.86 -0.51
C GLN A 259 -10.08 -0.55 -0.06
N ALA A 260 -9.51 -1.58 -0.69
CA ALA A 260 -9.59 -2.94 -0.20
C ALA A 260 -8.74 -3.09 1.07
N LYS A 261 -9.32 -3.60 2.15
CA LYS A 261 -8.63 -3.86 3.42
C LYS A 261 -8.49 -5.36 3.64
N PRO A 262 -7.37 -5.81 4.23
CA PRO A 262 -7.25 -7.20 4.65
C PRO A 262 -8.32 -7.54 5.71
N PRO A 263 -8.65 -8.84 5.88
CA PRO A 263 -9.54 -9.28 6.95
C PRO A 263 -9.10 -8.77 8.33
N SER A 264 -10.05 -8.40 9.18
CA SER A 264 -9.78 -8.00 10.55
C SER A 264 -9.39 -9.20 11.41
N ALA A 265 -8.43 -9.02 12.31
CA ALA A 265 -8.07 -10.02 13.31
C ALA A 265 -8.79 -9.76 14.64
N SER A 266 -9.10 -10.83 15.37
CA SER A 266 -9.61 -10.80 16.74
C SER A 266 -8.67 -11.58 17.65
N SER A 267 -8.59 -11.18 18.92
CA SER A 267 -7.70 -11.78 19.91
C SER A 267 -8.42 -12.85 20.73
N PHE A 268 -7.82 -14.03 20.79
CA PHE A 268 -8.33 -15.18 21.54
C PHE A 268 -7.23 -15.76 22.43
N VAL A 269 -7.63 -16.38 23.54
CA VAL A 269 -6.75 -17.11 24.45
C VAL A 269 -7.26 -18.53 24.57
N SER A 270 -6.34 -19.50 24.70
CA SER A 270 -6.71 -20.89 24.97
C SER A 270 -7.43 -20.99 26.32
N ALA A 271 -8.58 -21.64 26.36
CA ALA A 271 -9.35 -21.88 27.59
C ALA A 271 -8.50 -22.58 28.68
N ALA A 272 -7.54 -23.41 28.30
CA ALA A 272 -6.59 -24.05 29.21
C ALA A 272 -5.65 -23.06 29.93
N ALA A 273 -5.28 -21.94 29.31
CA ALA A 273 -4.43 -20.92 29.93
C ALA A 273 -5.18 -20.09 31.00
N ASN A 274 -6.50 -19.97 30.89
CA ASN A 274 -7.34 -19.34 31.91
C ASN A 274 -7.47 -20.20 33.19
N ALA A 275 -7.26 -21.52 33.10
CA ALA A 275 -7.35 -22.42 34.25
C ALA A 275 -6.10 -22.39 35.15
N THR A 276 -4.96 -21.93 34.65
CA THR A 276 -3.67 -21.93 35.37
C THR A 276 -3.24 -20.56 35.93
N GLY A 277 -4.01 -19.50 35.68
CA GLY A 277 -3.73 -18.17 36.23
C GLY A 277 -4.40 -17.97 37.57
N GLU A 278 -3.63 -17.68 38.63
CA GLU A 278 -4.14 -17.16 39.90
C GLU A 278 -5.00 -15.91 39.62
N ALA A 279 -6.31 -16.12 39.61
CA ALA A 279 -7.27 -15.04 39.55
C ALA A 279 -7.12 -14.20 40.82
N ASN A 280 -6.48 -13.03 40.70
CA ASN A 280 -6.64 -11.96 41.67
C ASN A 280 -8.14 -11.65 41.78
N ALA A 281 -8.72 -12.11 42.89
CA ALA A 281 -10.11 -11.99 43.24
C ALA A 281 -10.48 -10.53 43.56
N HIS A 282 -10.65 -9.67 42.55
CA HIS A 282 -11.31 -8.37 42.71
C HIS A 282 -12.09 -7.94 41.45
N SER A 283 -13.04 -8.75 41.01
CA SER A 283 -14.17 -8.24 40.22
C SER A 283 -15.42 -9.08 40.49
N SER A 284 -16.36 -8.47 41.21
CA SER A 284 -17.65 -9.03 41.62
C SER A 284 -18.71 -8.93 40.51
N HIS A 285 -18.36 -9.32 39.28
CA HIS A 285 -19.34 -9.51 38.23
C HIS A 285 -19.13 -10.86 37.56
N THR A 286 -19.94 -11.84 37.98
CA THR A 286 -20.17 -13.08 37.24
C THR A 286 -20.86 -12.71 35.92
N VAL A 287 -20.10 -12.65 34.84
CA VAL A 287 -20.64 -12.47 33.48
C VAL A 287 -20.31 -13.73 32.70
N GLU A 288 -21.35 -14.40 32.21
CA GLU A 288 -21.29 -15.71 31.55
C GLU A 288 -20.17 -15.78 30.49
N ASP A 289 -19.37 -16.84 30.59
CA ASP A 289 -18.43 -17.25 29.55
C ASP A 289 -19.26 -17.66 28.34
N THR A 290 -19.25 -16.83 27.28
CA THR A 290 -19.90 -17.18 26.03
C THR A 290 -18.97 -18.15 25.30
N GLU A 291 -19.19 -19.45 25.45
CA GLU A 291 -18.50 -20.45 24.64
C GLU A 291 -18.76 -20.16 23.16
N MET A 292 -17.68 -20.02 22.39
CA MET A 292 -17.77 -19.80 20.95
C MET A 292 -18.15 -21.12 20.28
N MET A 293 -19.35 -21.17 19.68
CA MET A 293 -19.88 -22.36 19.00
C MET A 293 -18.95 -22.87 17.88
N ASP A 294 -18.21 -21.95 17.25
CA ASP A 294 -17.37 -22.22 16.07
C ASP A 294 -15.90 -22.55 16.42
N ALA A 295 -15.50 -22.44 17.69
CA ALA A 295 -14.12 -22.70 18.14
C ALA A 295 -14.07 -23.19 19.59
N PRO A 296 -14.47 -24.46 19.84
CA PRO A 296 -14.44 -25.04 21.18
C PRO A 296 -12.99 -25.07 21.72
N GLY A 297 -12.73 -24.33 22.80
CA GLY A 297 -11.41 -24.25 23.44
C GLY A 297 -10.73 -22.87 23.36
N LEU A 298 -11.33 -21.89 22.69
CA LEU A 298 -10.88 -20.49 22.70
C LEU A 298 -11.85 -19.60 23.47
N SER A 299 -11.33 -18.71 24.31
CA SER A 299 -12.08 -17.64 24.96
C SER A 299 -11.66 -16.29 24.37
N ALA A 300 -12.65 -15.44 24.06
CA ALA A 300 -12.41 -14.12 23.50
C ALA A 300 -11.82 -13.18 24.55
N VAL A 301 -10.78 -12.43 24.19
CA VAL A 301 -10.17 -11.45 25.10
C VAL A 301 -11.13 -10.27 25.28
N LYS A 302 -11.63 -10.06 26.50
CA LYS A 302 -12.45 -8.89 26.86
C LYS A 302 -11.54 -7.81 27.47
N SER A 303 -11.44 -6.65 26.81
CA SER A 303 -10.72 -5.49 27.34
C SER A 303 -11.61 -4.64 28.24
N SER A 304 -11.18 -4.36 29.46
CA SER A 304 -11.78 -3.35 30.34
C SER A 304 -10.87 -2.11 30.43
N VAL A 305 -11.47 -0.92 30.43
CA VAL A 305 -10.75 0.36 30.56
C VAL A 305 -11.12 0.97 31.91
N ALA A 306 -10.11 1.22 32.75
CA ALA A 306 -10.26 1.94 34.02
C ALA A 306 -9.71 3.37 33.87
N TYR A 307 -10.44 4.36 34.37
CA TYR A 307 -10.05 5.76 34.34
C TYR A 307 -9.50 6.16 35.70
N ARG A 308 -8.30 6.78 35.72
CA ARG A 308 -7.62 7.20 36.95
C ARG A 308 -7.21 8.66 36.87
N VAL A 309 -7.44 9.39 37.97
CA VAL A 309 -6.94 10.76 38.15
C VAL A 309 -6.00 10.80 39.34
N ASN A 310 -4.90 11.54 39.21
CA ASN A 310 -3.98 11.76 40.31
C ASN A 310 -4.63 12.69 41.35
N ASP A 311 -4.74 12.22 42.59
CA ASP A 311 -5.20 13.01 43.72
C ASP A 311 -4.27 12.75 44.90
N ALA A 312 -3.54 13.80 45.30
CA ALA A 312 -2.57 13.73 46.40
C ALA A 312 -3.24 13.47 47.77
N ALA A 313 -4.56 13.67 47.89
CA ALA A 313 -5.31 13.41 49.11
C ALA A 313 -5.83 11.96 49.24
N ALA A 314 -5.79 11.17 48.15
CA ALA A 314 -6.27 9.79 48.16
C ALA A 314 -5.20 8.81 48.70
N ALA A 315 -5.64 7.77 49.41
CA ALA A 315 -4.78 6.70 49.94
C ALA A 315 -4.22 5.82 48.79
N GLY A 316 -3.20 6.33 48.12
CA GLY A 316 -2.62 5.74 46.90
C GLY A 316 -2.28 6.75 45.80
N GLY A 317 -2.54 8.04 46.02
CA GLY A 317 -2.18 9.13 45.08
C GLY A 317 -3.04 9.17 43.81
N THR A 318 -3.99 8.26 43.65
CA THR A 318 -4.91 8.16 42.50
C THR A 318 -6.31 7.78 42.95
N VAL A 319 -7.31 8.23 42.20
CA VAL A 319 -8.74 7.89 42.36
C VAL A 319 -9.24 7.26 41.07
N ASP A 320 -9.90 6.11 41.20
CA ASP A 320 -10.60 5.44 40.09
C ASP A 320 -11.94 6.17 39.83
N LEU A 321 -12.23 6.46 38.56
CA LEU A 321 -13.45 7.15 38.13
C LEU A 321 -14.33 6.23 37.28
N GLN A 322 -15.65 6.39 37.42
CA GLN A 322 -16.61 5.75 36.53
C GLN A 322 -16.75 6.56 35.23
N ARG A 323 -17.21 5.91 34.16
CA ARG A 323 -17.34 6.56 32.84
C ARG A 323 -18.37 7.70 32.87
N GLU A 324 -19.37 7.55 33.73
CA GLU A 324 -20.48 8.46 33.94
C GLU A 324 -20.04 9.78 34.59
N ASP A 325 -18.94 9.75 35.35
CA ASP A 325 -18.33 10.92 35.98
C ASP A 325 -17.47 11.76 35.02
N LEU A 326 -17.28 11.29 33.78
CA LEU A 326 -16.44 11.94 32.78
C LEU A 326 -17.26 12.79 31.79
N ALA A 327 -16.80 14.01 31.55
CA ALA A 327 -17.27 14.87 30.46
C ALA A 327 -16.26 14.89 29.30
N LYS A 328 -16.75 15.07 28.06
CA LYS A 328 -15.86 15.26 26.91
C LYS A 328 -15.27 16.67 26.98
N GLY A 329 -13.94 16.80 26.91
CA GLY A 329 -13.26 18.09 26.85
C GLY A 329 -12.70 18.36 25.46
N TYR A 330 -12.85 19.58 24.95
CA TYR A 330 -12.19 20.04 23.73
C TYR A 330 -11.20 21.14 24.06
N TYR A 331 -10.04 21.13 23.41
CA TYR A 331 -9.06 22.20 23.57
C TYR A 331 -9.47 23.42 22.75
N TYR A 332 -9.58 24.56 23.42
CA TYR A 332 -9.66 25.87 22.80
C TYR A 332 -8.38 26.64 23.14
N GLY A 333 -7.43 26.62 22.21
CA GLY A 333 -6.06 27.06 22.49
C GLY A 333 -5.40 26.15 23.54
N SER A 334 -4.89 26.72 24.62
CA SER A 334 -4.28 25.98 25.73
C SER A 334 -5.27 25.52 26.80
N THR A 335 -6.54 25.94 26.72
CA THR A 335 -7.56 25.67 27.74
C THR A 335 -8.44 24.50 27.33
N ALA A 336 -8.63 23.54 28.23
CA ALA A 336 -9.60 22.46 28.05
C ALA A 336 -11.00 22.96 28.48
N VAL A 337 -11.94 22.97 27.54
CA VAL A 337 -13.34 23.34 27.78
C VAL A 337 -14.17 22.05 27.89
N PRO A 338 -14.74 21.73 29.06
CA PRO A 338 -15.61 20.58 29.22
C PRO A 338 -16.97 20.83 28.57
N PHE A 339 -17.51 19.82 27.89
CA PHE A 339 -18.87 19.78 27.34
C PHE A 339 -19.63 18.62 27.97
N GLY A 340 -20.74 18.94 28.63
CA GLY A 340 -21.65 17.94 29.19
C GLY A 340 -22.44 17.20 28.11
N GLN A 341 -23.07 16.06 28.47
CA GLN A 341 -23.93 15.33 27.54
C GLN A 341 -25.14 16.16 27.07
N ASP A 342 -25.66 17.03 27.94
CA ASP A 342 -26.81 17.91 27.64
C ASP A 342 -26.50 18.98 26.58
N GLU A 343 -25.22 19.28 26.34
CA GLU A 343 -24.74 20.26 25.37
C GLU A 343 -24.23 19.62 24.08
N GLU A 344 -24.27 18.28 23.97
CA GLU A 344 -23.73 17.54 22.82
C GLU A 344 -24.48 17.87 21.50
N GLY A 345 -25.71 18.38 21.59
CA GLY A 345 -26.48 18.86 20.44
C GLY A 345 -26.07 20.25 19.93
N VAL A 346 -25.43 21.08 20.76
CA VAL A 346 -25.08 22.48 20.41
C VAL A 346 -23.96 22.52 19.37
N THR A 347 -23.02 21.58 19.42
CA THR A 347 -21.88 21.51 18.49
C THR A 347 -22.19 20.77 17.19
N ARG A 348 -23.36 20.12 17.08
CA ARG A 348 -23.74 19.36 15.88
C ARG A 348 -24.32 20.28 14.81
N PHE A 349 -23.65 20.32 13.66
CA PHE A 349 -24.17 21.02 12.48
C PHE A 349 -25.33 20.23 11.86
N ASN A 350 -26.54 20.81 11.91
CA ASN A 350 -27.74 20.18 11.35
C ASN A 350 -27.81 20.39 9.83
N SER A 351 -27.46 19.35 9.07
CA SER A 351 -27.54 19.32 7.62
C SER A 351 -28.68 18.42 7.13
N ARG A 352 -29.24 18.77 5.96
CA ARG A 352 -30.17 17.92 5.21
C ARG A 352 -29.47 17.30 4.02
N GLN A 353 -29.86 16.08 3.68
CA GLN A 353 -29.47 15.39 2.46
C GLN A 353 -29.73 16.30 1.26
N GLY A 354 -28.77 16.37 0.33
CA GLY A 354 -28.90 17.21 -0.85
C GLY A 354 -27.66 17.17 -1.71
N PHE A 355 -27.83 17.40 -3.00
CA PHE A 355 -26.74 17.42 -3.96
C PHE A 355 -26.97 18.56 -4.95
N SER A 356 -26.13 19.59 -4.89
CA SER A 356 -26.34 20.83 -5.65
C SER A 356 -25.04 21.30 -6.28
N ILE A 357 -25.09 21.56 -7.58
CA ILE A 357 -24.03 22.23 -8.32
C ILE A 357 -23.95 23.68 -7.82
N ILE A 358 -22.73 24.13 -7.49
CA ILE A 358 -22.44 25.49 -7.03
C ILE A 358 -21.72 26.32 -8.10
N GLY A 359 -21.07 25.67 -9.07
CA GLY A 359 -20.39 26.35 -10.15
C GLY A 359 -19.67 25.38 -11.09
N PHE A 360 -18.95 25.93 -12.04
CA PHE A 360 -18.17 25.20 -13.04
C PHE A 360 -16.74 25.73 -13.08
N VAL A 361 -15.80 24.85 -13.41
CA VAL A 361 -14.38 25.17 -13.52
C VAL A 361 -13.81 24.56 -14.80
N PRO A 362 -13.11 25.31 -15.65
CA PRO A 362 -12.35 24.75 -16.77
C PRO A 362 -11.36 23.68 -16.30
N ASN A 363 -11.20 22.61 -17.08
CA ASN A 363 -10.35 21.47 -16.72
C ASN A 363 -8.87 21.88 -16.53
N ASP A 364 -8.37 22.82 -17.33
CA ASP A 364 -7.01 23.37 -17.28
C ASP A 364 -6.70 24.20 -16.02
N LYS A 365 -7.74 24.67 -15.31
CA LYS A 365 -7.61 25.39 -14.04
C LYS A 365 -7.71 24.49 -12.83
N TYR A 366 -8.03 23.21 -13.02
CA TYR A 366 -8.11 22.25 -11.93
C TYR A 366 -6.81 21.47 -11.82
N GLU A 367 -6.19 21.55 -10.64
CA GLU A 367 -4.94 20.86 -10.35
C GLU A 367 -5.21 19.49 -9.71
N ARG A 368 -4.67 18.42 -10.30
CA ARG A 368 -4.92 17.02 -9.87
C ARG A 368 -4.56 16.76 -8.40
N TYR A 369 -3.57 17.47 -7.85
CA TYR A 369 -3.18 17.33 -6.44
C TYR A 369 -4.23 17.85 -5.44
N LEU A 370 -5.27 18.55 -5.91
CA LEU A 370 -6.40 18.98 -5.08
C LEU A 370 -7.43 17.86 -4.86
N THR A 371 -7.30 16.72 -5.53
CA THR A 371 -8.20 15.57 -5.32
C THR A 371 -7.98 14.95 -3.94
N MET A 372 -9.06 14.72 -3.19
CA MET A 372 -9.02 14.03 -1.90
C MET A 372 -9.85 12.74 -1.93
N GLY A 373 -9.49 11.79 -1.06
CA GLY A 373 -10.35 10.65 -0.74
C GLY A 373 -10.60 9.67 -1.90
N GLU A 374 -11.71 8.95 -1.79
CA GLU A 374 -12.15 7.93 -2.76
C GLU A 374 -13.07 8.56 -3.82
N SER A 375 -13.07 8.01 -5.04
CA SER A 375 -13.95 8.48 -6.12
C SER A 375 -15.29 7.75 -6.15
N SER A 376 -16.30 8.46 -6.62
CA SER A 376 -17.67 7.98 -6.77
C SER A 376 -18.16 8.21 -8.18
N ILE A 377 -19.23 7.51 -8.54
CA ILE A 377 -19.88 7.62 -9.84
C ILE A 377 -21.34 7.99 -9.62
N THR A 378 -21.79 9.03 -10.30
CA THR A 378 -23.16 9.52 -10.29
C THR A 378 -23.79 9.26 -11.66
N ILE A 379 -24.87 8.49 -11.66
CA ILE A 379 -25.64 8.14 -12.86
C ILE A 379 -27.06 8.67 -12.74
N ALA A 380 -27.74 8.85 -13.86
CA ALA A 380 -29.18 9.07 -13.86
C ALA A 380 -29.91 7.88 -13.23
N GLN A 381 -31.07 8.14 -12.61
CA GLN A 381 -31.92 7.06 -12.12
C GLN A 381 -32.30 6.10 -13.27
N PRO A 382 -31.99 4.79 -13.19
CA PRO A 382 -32.08 3.88 -14.34
C PRO A 382 -33.45 3.75 -15.00
N VAL A 383 -34.54 3.93 -14.24
CA VAL A 383 -35.94 3.78 -14.71
C VAL A 383 -36.55 5.12 -15.13
N ASN A 384 -35.75 6.19 -15.21
CA ASN A 384 -36.22 7.55 -15.49
C ASN A 384 -35.56 8.08 -16.77
N ASP A 385 -36.21 7.89 -17.91
CA ASP A 385 -35.66 8.29 -19.21
C ASP A 385 -35.45 9.80 -19.33
N LYS A 386 -36.28 10.62 -18.65
CA LYS A 386 -36.08 12.07 -18.60
C LYS A 386 -34.77 12.43 -17.88
N ALA A 387 -34.51 11.78 -16.74
CA ALA A 387 -33.26 11.97 -16.02
C ALA A 387 -32.06 11.46 -16.81
N ARG A 388 -32.20 10.34 -17.54
CA ARG A 388 -31.13 9.80 -18.42
C ARG A 388 -30.76 10.80 -19.51
N MET A 389 -31.76 11.34 -20.22
CA MET A 389 -31.52 12.35 -21.26
C MET A 389 -30.92 13.64 -20.69
N ALA A 390 -31.40 14.11 -19.54
CA ALA A 390 -30.87 15.30 -18.89
C ALA A 390 -29.42 15.11 -18.40
N MET A 391 -29.10 13.94 -17.83
CA MET A 391 -27.74 13.60 -17.42
C MET A 391 -26.80 13.52 -18.62
N SER A 392 -27.22 12.82 -19.68
CA SER A 392 -26.50 12.74 -20.95
C SER A 392 -26.17 14.14 -21.47
N SER A 393 -27.17 15.01 -21.56
CA SER A 393 -27.00 16.39 -22.02
C SER A 393 -26.01 17.18 -21.15
N LEU A 394 -26.03 17.00 -19.82
CA LEU A 394 -25.10 17.66 -18.91
C LEU A 394 -23.66 17.11 -19.07
N VAL A 395 -23.49 15.79 -19.19
CA VAL A 395 -22.19 15.14 -19.36
C VAL A 395 -21.54 15.57 -20.68
N HIS A 396 -22.29 15.54 -21.78
CA HIS A 396 -21.81 16.02 -23.09
C HIS A 396 -21.47 17.51 -23.07
N ALA A 397 -22.31 18.35 -22.46
CA ALA A 397 -22.02 19.78 -22.34
C ALA A 397 -20.74 20.07 -21.54
N LEU A 398 -20.49 19.33 -20.44
CA LEU A 398 -19.27 19.45 -19.66
C LEU A 398 -18.04 18.99 -20.46
N HIS A 399 -18.19 17.92 -21.24
CA HIS A 399 -17.12 17.39 -22.09
C HIS A 399 -16.77 18.34 -23.23
N GLU A 400 -17.75 18.84 -23.97
CA GLU A 400 -17.56 19.78 -25.08
C GLU A 400 -16.97 21.13 -24.64
N LEU A 401 -17.26 21.55 -23.40
CA LEU A 401 -16.78 22.81 -22.83
C LEU A 401 -15.49 22.66 -22.02
N ASP A 402 -14.85 21.48 -22.04
CA ASP A 402 -13.63 21.19 -21.29
C ASP A 402 -13.75 21.64 -19.82
N SER A 403 -14.88 21.34 -19.19
CA SER A 403 -15.25 21.89 -17.89
C SER A 403 -15.72 20.82 -16.92
N TYR A 404 -15.46 21.04 -15.64
CA TYR A 404 -15.98 20.25 -14.54
C TYR A 404 -17.05 21.04 -13.79
N ALA A 405 -17.98 20.34 -13.16
CA ALA A 405 -18.91 20.96 -12.20
C ALA A 405 -18.36 20.82 -10.78
N VAL A 406 -18.57 21.83 -9.95
CA VAL A 406 -18.31 21.77 -8.51
C VAL A 406 -19.66 21.70 -7.81
N ALA A 407 -19.82 20.75 -6.89
CA ALA A 407 -21.08 20.53 -6.20
C ALA A 407 -20.89 20.34 -4.69
N ARG A 408 -21.92 20.74 -3.94
CA ARG A 408 -22.06 20.47 -2.52
C ARG A 408 -22.95 19.26 -2.33
N ILE A 409 -22.45 18.24 -1.62
CA ILE A 409 -23.18 17.01 -1.33
C ILE A 409 -23.29 16.78 0.17
N VAL A 410 -24.48 16.35 0.60
CA VAL A 410 -24.75 15.76 1.91
C VAL A 410 -25.42 14.42 1.64
N THR A 411 -24.75 13.32 1.95
CA THR A 411 -25.22 11.97 1.57
C THR A 411 -26.48 11.54 2.31
N LYS A 412 -26.64 11.98 3.56
CA LYS A 412 -27.76 11.68 4.46
C LYS A 412 -27.96 12.83 5.46
N ASP A 413 -29.16 12.99 5.99
CA ASP A 413 -29.45 13.97 7.05
C ASP A 413 -28.47 13.82 8.23
N GLY A 414 -27.96 14.96 8.71
CA GLY A 414 -26.99 15.04 9.80
C GLY A 414 -25.54 14.70 9.41
N LYS A 415 -25.24 14.34 8.16
CA LYS A 415 -23.84 14.17 7.69
C LYS A 415 -23.21 15.51 7.35
N ALA A 416 -21.90 15.65 7.63
CA ALA A 416 -21.16 16.85 7.24
C ALA A 416 -21.25 17.09 5.73
N PRO A 417 -21.53 18.32 5.27
CA PRO A 417 -21.45 18.67 3.86
C PRO A 417 -20.03 18.47 3.33
N GLN A 418 -19.94 18.00 2.09
CA GLN A 418 -18.69 17.86 1.35
C GLN A 418 -18.79 18.66 0.05
N LEU A 419 -17.66 19.19 -0.39
CA LEU A 419 -17.51 19.69 -1.76
C LEU A 419 -16.92 18.58 -2.62
N VAL A 420 -17.48 18.39 -3.81
CA VAL A 420 -17.01 17.43 -4.79
C VAL A 420 -16.84 18.10 -6.14
N LEU A 421 -15.80 17.69 -6.86
CA LEU A 421 -15.67 17.94 -8.30
C LEU A 421 -16.43 16.84 -9.04
N LEU A 422 -17.13 17.18 -10.12
CA LEU A 422 -17.87 16.29 -11.00
C LEU A 422 -17.25 16.38 -12.39
N ALA A 423 -16.55 15.33 -12.81
CA ALA A 423 -15.95 15.21 -14.13
C ALA A 423 -16.84 14.36 -15.05
N PRO A 424 -17.07 14.77 -16.31
CA PRO A 424 -17.81 13.97 -17.28
C PRO A 424 -17.02 12.72 -17.68
N SER A 425 -17.71 11.58 -17.80
CA SER A 425 -17.15 10.33 -18.32
C SER A 425 -18.14 9.71 -19.30
N ILE A 426 -17.67 9.46 -20.53
CA ILE A 426 -18.44 8.90 -21.64
C ILE A 426 -17.77 7.58 -22.03
N GLU A 427 -18.42 6.47 -21.70
CA GLU A 427 -18.04 5.11 -22.10
C GLU A 427 -19.15 4.54 -23.02
N PRO A 428 -18.87 3.52 -23.86
CA PRO A 428 -19.83 3.01 -24.85
C PRO A 428 -21.22 2.65 -24.28
N ASP A 429 -21.24 2.10 -23.06
CA ASP A 429 -22.47 1.65 -22.39
C ASP A 429 -22.93 2.59 -21.25
N LEU A 430 -22.16 3.65 -20.95
CA LEU A 430 -22.38 4.45 -19.75
C LEU A 430 -21.92 5.91 -19.89
N GLU A 431 -22.84 6.83 -19.69
CA GLU A 431 -22.57 8.25 -19.51
C GLU A 431 -22.82 8.63 -18.04
N CYS A 432 -21.82 9.22 -17.39
CA CYS A 432 -21.88 9.50 -15.96
C CYS A 432 -21.01 10.68 -15.54
N LEU A 433 -21.17 11.08 -14.28
CA LEU A 433 -20.27 12.03 -13.62
C LEU A 433 -19.43 11.27 -12.59
N ILE A 434 -18.11 11.29 -12.76
CA ILE A 434 -17.17 10.79 -11.76
C ILE A 434 -16.88 11.92 -10.79
N ASP A 435 -17.06 11.66 -9.49
CA ASP A 435 -16.89 12.67 -8.47
C ASP A 435 -15.80 12.36 -7.47
N VAL A 436 -15.07 13.41 -7.08
CA VAL A 436 -13.99 13.35 -6.08
C VAL A 436 -14.15 14.46 -5.04
N PRO A 437 -13.95 14.16 -3.74
CA PRO A 437 -13.89 15.17 -2.70
C PRO A 437 -12.84 16.26 -2.95
N LEU A 438 -13.21 17.50 -2.64
CA LEU A 438 -12.34 18.68 -2.69
C LEU A 438 -11.96 19.15 -1.28
N PRO A 439 -10.75 19.71 -1.10
CA PRO A 439 -10.30 20.26 0.17
C PRO A 439 -11.05 21.54 0.53
N PHE A 440 -11.28 21.72 1.83
CA PHE A 440 -11.60 23.03 2.39
C PHE A 440 -10.32 23.85 2.60
N ALA A 441 -10.48 25.15 2.87
CA ALA A 441 -9.36 26.03 3.17
C ALA A 441 -8.51 25.53 4.35
N GLU A 442 -9.12 24.86 5.33
CA GLU A 442 -8.44 24.29 6.49
C GLU A 442 -7.64 23.02 6.18
N ASP A 443 -7.87 22.37 5.04
CA ASP A 443 -7.14 21.17 4.61
C ASP A 443 -5.83 21.52 3.89
N ILE A 444 -5.75 22.72 3.30
CA ILE A 444 -4.59 23.16 2.54
C ILE A 444 -3.46 23.57 3.48
N ARG A 445 -2.25 23.07 3.20
CA ARG A 445 -1.01 23.45 3.90
C ARG A 445 -0.07 24.11 2.90
N VAL A 446 0.15 25.42 3.07
CA VAL A 446 1.02 26.19 2.18
C VAL A 446 2.44 26.17 2.72
N TYR A 447 3.27 25.28 2.17
CA TYR A 447 4.70 25.26 2.41
C TYR A 447 5.43 25.99 1.29
N ARG A 448 6.44 26.79 1.65
CA ARG A 448 7.29 27.47 0.68
C ARG A 448 8.60 26.71 0.56
N PHE A 449 8.87 26.19 -0.64
CA PHE A 449 10.12 25.52 -0.96
C PHE A 449 10.98 26.43 -1.86
N PRO A 450 12.31 26.44 -1.70
CA PRO A 450 13.20 27.05 -2.67
C PRO A 450 13.02 26.40 -4.06
N PRO A 451 13.14 27.17 -5.16
CA PRO A 451 13.16 26.60 -6.50
C PRO A 451 14.32 25.62 -6.67
N LEU A 452 14.10 24.54 -7.42
CA LEU A 452 15.12 23.52 -7.71
C LEU A 452 15.89 23.80 -9.01
N ASP A 453 15.37 24.68 -9.88
CA ASP A 453 15.93 25.06 -11.18
C ASP A 453 16.92 26.22 -11.10
N LYS A 454 16.95 26.92 -9.96
CA LYS A 454 17.77 28.12 -9.76
C LYS A 454 18.05 28.34 -8.29
N ILE A 455 19.21 28.92 -8.00
CA ILE A 455 19.55 29.32 -6.64
C ILE A 455 19.38 30.83 -6.54
N LYS A 456 18.61 31.26 -5.54
CA LYS A 456 18.49 32.68 -5.19
C LYS A 456 19.52 32.97 -4.11
N GLY A 457 20.56 33.74 -4.46
CA GLY A 457 21.49 34.26 -3.47
C GLY A 457 20.81 35.23 -2.51
N SER A 458 21.45 35.52 -1.38
CA SER A 458 20.95 36.44 -0.33
C SER A 458 20.64 37.85 -0.85
N SER A 459 21.24 38.24 -1.98
CA SER A 459 21.05 39.52 -2.69
C SER A 459 19.91 39.52 -3.72
N GLY A 460 19.26 38.38 -3.96
CA GLY A 460 18.24 38.20 -5.00
C GLY A 460 18.80 37.88 -6.40
N ALA A 461 20.12 37.78 -6.56
CA ALA A 461 20.74 37.31 -7.80
C ALA A 461 20.35 35.85 -8.09
N VAL A 462 19.99 35.58 -9.35
CA VAL A 462 19.56 34.25 -9.81
C VAL A 462 20.77 33.54 -10.41
N ILE A 463 21.21 32.47 -9.74
CA ILE A 463 22.30 31.61 -10.20
C ILE A 463 21.67 30.41 -10.90
N THR A 464 22.06 30.20 -12.16
CA THR A 464 21.59 29.10 -13.01
C THR A 464 22.65 28.04 -13.27
N LYS A 465 23.90 28.27 -12.83
CA LYS A 465 25.00 27.31 -12.85
C LYS A 465 25.55 27.16 -11.44
N HIS A 466 25.32 26.00 -10.84
CA HIS A 466 25.78 25.67 -9.49
C HIS A 466 25.90 24.16 -9.39
N ARG A 467 26.73 23.66 -8.48
CA ARG A 467 26.89 22.22 -8.21
C ARG A 467 25.58 21.48 -7.86
N TYR A 468 24.57 22.21 -7.39
CA TYR A 468 23.25 21.66 -7.02
C TYR A 468 22.22 21.78 -8.14
N LEU A 469 22.61 22.34 -9.29
CA LEU A 469 21.78 22.42 -10.49
C LEU A 469 22.32 21.41 -11.51
N PRO A 470 21.44 20.73 -12.27
CA PRO A 470 21.87 19.71 -13.21
C PRO A 470 22.71 20.30 -14.35
N SER A 471 23.79 19.60 -14.73
CA SER A 471 24.54 19.89 -15.96
C SER A 471 23.79 19.32 -17.17
N ASN A 472 24.14 19.78 -18.38
CA ASN A 472 23.58 19.22 -19.61
C ASN A 472 23.87 17.72 -19.74
N GLU A 473 25.09 17.29 -19.40
CA GLU A 473 25.46 15.86 -19.42
C GLU A 473 24.61 15.03 -18.47
N LEU A 474 24.30 15.57 -17.27
CA LEU A 474 23.43 14.89 -16.31
C LEU A 474 21.98 14.83 -16.82
N ALA A 475 21.50 15.89 -17.49
CA ALA A 475 20.18 15.92 -18.10
C ALA A 475 20.06 14.88 -19.23
N ASP A 476 21.07 14.78 -20.10
CA ASP A 476 21.11 13.80 -21.19
C ASP A 476 21.19 12.37 -20.65
N ALA A 477 22.01 12.13 -19.62
CA ALA A 477 22.09 10.84 -18.94
C ALA A 477 20.76 10.44 -18.30
N MET A 478 20.06 11.39 -17.67
CA MET A 478 18.72 11.15 -17.11
C MET A 478 17.68 10.90 -18.20
N SER A 479 17.73 11.61 -19.32
CA SER A 479 16.83 11.36 -20.47
C SER A 479 17.00 9.94 -20.99
N ASN A 480 18.24 9.51 -21.25
CA ASN A 480 18.54 8.16 -21.70
C ASN A 480 18.07 7.10 -20.68
N TYR A 481 18.19 7.40 -19.38
CA TYR A 481 17.69 6.52 -18.33
C TYR A 481 16.16 6.38 -18.37
N VAL A 482 15.43 7.48 -18.49
CA VAL A 482 13.96 7.48 -18.62
C VAL A 482 13.52 6.70 -19.86
N ASP A 483 14.14 6.95 -21.02
CA ASP A 483 13.83 6.24 -22.27
C ASP A 483 14.10 4.73 -22.16
N SER A 484 15.17 4.34 -21.43
CA SER A 484 15.51 2.93 -21.21
C SER A 484 14.59 2.20 -20.22
N MET A 485 13.87 2.94 -19.38
CA MET A 485 13.01 2.43 -18.30
C MET A 485 11.53 2.78 -18.53
N ASP A 486 11.14 3.04 -19.77
CA ASP A 486 9.74 3.32 -20.11
C ASP A 486 8.90 2.04 -20.03
N LEU A 487 7.85 2.08 -19.22
CA LEU A 487 6.91 0.97 -19.04
C LEU A 487 5.69 1.09 -19.96
N SER A 488 5.52 2.19 -20.68
CA SER A 488 4.32 2.46 -21.50
C SER A 488 4.17 1.52 -22.71
N SER A 489 5.26 0.89 -23.15
CA SER A 489 5.29 -0.05 -24.28
C SER A 489 6.16 -1.28 -24.00
N PHE A 490 6.44 -1.59 -22.73
CA PHE A 490 7.32 -2.68 -22.34
C PHE A 490 6.60 -4.04 -22.27
N GLY A 491 5.29 -4.05 -22.02
CA GLY A 491 4.47 -5.25 -22.00
C GLY A 491 4.04 -5.69 -23.40
N GLU A 492 3.34 -6.81 -23.47
CA GLU A 492 2.70 -7.33 -24.68
C GLU A 492 1.20 -7.51 -24.42
N ASP A 493 0.34 -7.07 -25.35
CA ASP A 493 -1.09 -7.36 -25.29
C ASP A 493 -1.40 -8.81 -25.69
N GLU A 494 -2.67 -9.23 -25.60
CA GLU A 494 -3.12 -10.58 -26.01
C GLU A 494 -2.81 -10.92 -27.48
N SER A 495 -2.53 -9.90 -28.31
CA SER A 495 -2.16 -10.04 -29.72
C SER A 495 -0.64 -9.96 -29.96
N GLY A 496 0.17 -9.82 -28.91
CA GLY A 496 1.63 -9.69 -28.98
C GLY A 496 2.15 -8.31 -29.39
N ASN A 497 1.31 -7.27 -29.33
CA ASN A 497 1.75 -5.89 -29.62
C ASN A 497 2.30 -5.21 -28.35
N PRO A 498 3.26 -4.27 -28.49
CA PRO A 498 3.75 -3.49 -27.36
C PRO A 498 2.63 -2.75 -26.61
N ALA A 499 2.57 -2.92 -25.29
CA ALA A 499 1.55 -2.37 -24.41
C ALA A 499 2.13 -1.88 -23.08
N GLU A 500 1.32 -1.17 -22.29
CA GLU A 500 1.71 -0.73 -20.94
C GLU A 500 1.96 -1.94 -20.06
N PHE A 501 3.15 -2.01 -19.45
CA PHE A 501 3.50 -3.07 -18.54
C PHE A 501 2.84 -2.83 -17.17
N MET A 502 2.06 -3.82 -16.71
CA MET A 502 1.37 -3.80 -15.41
C MET A 502 0.44 -2.60 -15.23
N THR A 503 -0.68 -2.60 -15.96
CA THR A 503 -1.70 -1.58 -15.77
C THR A 503 -2.21 -1.57 -14.32
N ILE A 504 -2.77 -0.44 -13.87
CA ILE A 504 -3.29 -0.31 -12.50
C ILE A 504 -4.40 -1.35 -12.23
N ASP A 505 -5.19 -1.68 -13.24
CA ASP A 505 -6.28 -2.66 -13.13
C ASP A 505 -5.78 -4.11 -13.00
N GLU A 506 -4.56 -4.39 -13.47
CA GLU A 506 -3.89 -5.69 -13.36
C GLU A 506 -2.94 -5.77 -12.14
N THR A 507 -2.82 -4.68 -11.38
CA THR A 507 -1.96 -4.62 -10.21
C THR A 507 -2.75 -4.82 -8.91
N PHE A 508 -2.65 -6.02 -8.33
CA PHE A 508 -3.39 -6.37 -7.11
C PHE A 508 -2.66 -5.95 -5.83
N SER A 509 -3.43 -5.63 -4.78
CA SER A 509 -2.87 -5.33 -3.46
C SER A 509 -2.18 -6.57 -2.84
N PRO A 510 -0.85 -6.57 -2.66
CA PRO A 510 -0.14 -7.73 -2.13
C PRO A 510 -0.55 -8.04 -0.69
N GLN A 511 -0.84 -7.01 0.11
CA GLN A 511 -1.25 -7.17 1.50
C GLN A 511 -2.56 -7.97 1.62
N VAL A 512 -3.56 -7.65 0.79
CA VAL A 512 -4.86 -8.33 0.84
C VAL A 512 -4.69 -9.77 0.36
N HIS A 513 -4.00 -9.97 -0.76
CA HIS A 513 -3.83 -11.30 -1.35
C HIS A 513 -3.01 -12.22 -0.45
N ARG A 514 -1.85 -11.74 0.05
CA ARG A 514 -0.95 -12.54 0.89
C ARG A 514 -1.58 -12.95 2.21
N VAL A 515 -2.33 -12.06 2.86
CA VAL A 515 -3.07 -12.40 4.10
C VAL A 515 -4.12 -13.47 3.82
N ASN A 516 -4.90 -13.34 2.74
CA ASN A 516 -5.90 -14.35 2.38
C ASN A 516 -5.25 -15.69 2.01
N GLN A 517 -4.14 -15.69 1.29
CA GLN A 517 -3.37 -16.89 0.97
C GLN A 517 -2.88 -17.57 2.26
N ALA A 518 -2.33 -16.82 3.21
CA ALA A 518 -1.89 -17.36 4.50
C ALA A 518 -3.04 -17.98 5.30
N ILE A 519 -4.23 -17.35 5.29
CA ILE A 519 -5.43 -17.90 5.93
C ILE A 519 -5.84 -19.23 5.29
N ARG A 520 -5.90 -19.30 3.94
CA ARG A 520 -6.24 -20.53 3.22
C ARG A 520 -5.22 -21.62 3.47
N GLN A 521 -3.92 -21.30 3.35
CA GLN A 521 -2.83 -22.24 3.60
C GLN A 521 -2.85 -22.77 5.03
N ARG A 522 -3.11 -21.92 6.03
CA ARG A 522 -3.24 -22.37 7.43
C ARG A 522 -4.49 -23.23 7.65
N ALA A 523 -5.58 -22.97 6.92
CA ALA A 523 -6.77 -23.81 6.98
C ALA A 523 -6.50 -25.19 6.36
N ILE A 524 -5.82 -25.24 5.20
CA ILE A 524 -5.48 -26.47 4.47
C ILE A 524 -4.38 -27.27 5.19
N HIS A 525 -3.37 -26.60 5.72
CA HIS A 525 -2.22 -27.17 6.40
C HIS A 525 -2.04 -26.51 7.79
N PRO A 526 -2.78 -26.96 8.81
CA PRO A 526 -2.75 -26.38 10.15
C PRO A 526 -1.36 -26.36 10.81
N ASP A 527 -0.49 -27.31 10.46
CA ASP A 527 0.83 -27.46 11.06
C ASP A 527 1.96 -26.81 10.24
N ALA A 528 1.68 -26.32 9.03
CA ALA A 528 2.70 -25.75 8.15
C ALA A 528 3.28 -24.44 8.70
N ASN A 529 4.60 -24.28 8.55
CA ASN A 529 5.31 -23.05 8.89
C ASN A 529 5.42 -22.14 7.68
N LEU A 530 4.42 -21.28 7.51
CA LEU A 530 4.29 -20.37 6.37
C LEU A 530 5.44 -19.35 6.23
N VAL A 531 6.22 -19.11 7.29
CA VAL A 531 7.32 -18.14 7.28
C VAL A 531 8.54 -18.73 6.59
N SER A 532 8.92 -19.97 6.90
CA SER A 532 10.07 -20.63 6.29
C SER A 532 9.91 -20.83 4.79
N GLU A 533 8.68 -21.07 4.31
CA GLU A 533 8.40 -21.26 2.88
C GLU A 533 8.58 -19.98 2.06
N ALA A 534 8.46 -18.80 2.68
CA ALA A 534 8.52 -17.51 2.01
C ALA A 534 9.90 -16.83 2.10
N GLU A 535 10.82 -17.39 2.88
CA GLU A 535 12.08 -16.74 3.27
C GLU A 535 12.97 -16.45 2.05
N SER A 536 13.14 -17.42 1.15
CA SER A 536 13.97 -17.28 -0.04
C SER A 536 13.49 -16.19 -0.99
N GLN A 537 12.17 -16.09 -1.20
CA GLN A 537 11.54 -15.06 -2.03
C GLN A 537 11.69 -13.67 -1.38
N LEU A 538 11.52 -13.60 -0.06
CA LEU A 538 11.70 -12.37 0.70
C LEU A 538 13.16 -11.88 0.66
N GLU A 539 14.12 -12.78 0.81
CA GLU A 539 15.55 -12.47 0.69
C GLU A 539 15.92 -11.98 -0.72
N ALA A 540 15.39 -12.63 -1.76
CA ALA A 540 15.58 -12.18 -3.14
C ALA A 540 15.02 -10.77 -3.35
N LEU A 541 13.81 -10.50 -2.85
CA LEU A 541 13.19 -9.17 -2.93
C LEU A 541 13.99 -8.12 -2.15
N LEU A 542 14.46 -8.44 -0.94
CA LEU A 542 15.32 -7.54 -0.15
C LEU A 542 16.63 -7.23 -0.86
N LYS A 543 17.23 -8.23 -1.51
CA LYS A 543 18.46 -8.07 -2.30
C LYS A 543 18.25 -7.17 -3.51
N VAL A 544 17.16 -7.35 -4.27
CA VAL A 544 16.84 -6.54 -5.46
C VAL A 544 16.44 -5.11 -5.07
N SER A 545 15.61 -4.97 -4.03
CA SER A 545 15.10 -3.67 -3.58
C SER A 545 16.16 -2.79 -2.91
N GLY A 546 17.31 -3.36 -2.53
CA GLY A 546 18.41 -2.61 -1.90
C GLY A 546 18.01 -1.94 -0.58
N VAL A 547 16.94 -2.42 0.07
CA VAL A 547 16.38 -1.82 1.29
C VAL A 547 17.33 -2.08 2.46
N THR A 548 18.21 -1.13 2.73
CA THR A 548 19.01 -1.13 3.95
C THR A 548 18.18 -0.55 5.09
N LYS A 549 18.14 -1.22 6.23
CA LYS A 549 17.55 -0.68 7.46
C LYS A 549 18.24 0.64 7.77
N VAL A 550 17.52 1.75 7.60
CA VAL A 550 18.04 3.07 7.95
C VAL A 550 18.37 3.01 9.45
N PRO A 551 19.65 3.13 9.86
CA PRO A 551 19.96 3.22 11.27
C PRO A 551 19.14 4.37 11.84
N GLU A 552 18.47 4.16 12.97
CA GLU A 552 17.66 5.20 13.61
C GLU A 552 18.47 6.48 13.56
N LYS A 553 17.97 7.49 12.83
CA LYS A 553 18.59 8.81 12.86
C LYS A 553 18.56 9.22 14.33
N VAL A 554 19.68 9.03 15.03
CA VAL A 554 19.95 9.73 16.26
C VAL A 554 19.63 11.17 15.89
N LYS A 555 18.60 11.75 16.51
CA LYS A 555 18.27 13.16 16.37
C LYS A 555 19.45 13.93 16.98
N GLY A 556 20.56 13.96 16.25
CA GLY A 556 21.68 14.83 16.45
C GLY A 556 21.17 16.21 16.09
N ARG A 557 20.49 16.84 17.04
CA ARG A 557 20.65 18.27 17.22
C ARG A 557 22.15 18.51 17.38
N LYS A 558 22.86 18.74 16.27
CA LYS A 558 23.94 19.73 16.32
C LYS A 558 23.26 21.07 16.48
N GLY A 559 22.81 21.34 17.70
CA GLY A 559 22.31 22.63 18.09
C GLY A 559 23.47 23.62 18.03
N ARG A 560 23.49 24.47 17.02
CA ARG A 560 23.77 25.88 17.31
C ARG A 560 22.49 26.39 17.95
N GLU A 561 22.36 26.23 19.27
CA GLU A 561 21.46 27.10 20.02
C GLU A 561 22.21 28.43 20.14
N PRO A 562 21.78 29.52 19.49
CA PRO A 562 22.23 30.83 19.90
C PRO A 562 21.76 30.99 21.35
N ALA A 563 22.69 31.22 22.28
CA ALA A 563 22.34 31.39 23.68
C ALA A 563 21.33 32.54 23.78
N LYS A 564 20.06 32.24 24.05
CA LYS A 564 19.07 33.27 24.34
C LYS A 564 19.39 33.80 25.73
N PRO A 565 19.76 35.08 25.90
CA PRO A 565 19.92 35.64 27.22
C PRO A 565 18.58 35.58 27.94
N ALA A 566 18.60 35.15 29.21
CA ALA A 566 17.40 34.93 30.03
C ALA A 566 16.53 36.19 30.27
N SER A 567 16.92 37.35 29.72
CA SER A 567 16.28 38.65 29.89
C SER A 567 15.36 39.08 28.74
N GLY A 568 15.26 38.32 27.65
CA GLY A 568 14.41 38.70 26.50
C GLY A 568 14.82 40.02 25.81
N LEU A 569 16.02 40.52 26.12
CA LEU A 569 16.58 41.73 25.53
C LEU A 569 17.23 41.37 24.19
N ASP A 570 16.78 41.96 23.09
CA ASP A 570 17.41 41.79 21.79
C ASP A 570 18.75 42.57 21.73
N ILE A 571 19.80 41.89 22.16
CA ILE A 571 21.16 42.44 22.16
C ILE A 571 21.60 42.79 20.72
N LYS A 572 21.09 42.09 19.69
CA LYS A 572 21.42 42.39 18.29
C LYS A 572 20.82 43.73 17.82
N ALA A 573 19.59 44.05 18.23
CA ALA A 573 18.98 45.36 17.97
C ALA A 573 19.70 46.52 18.71
N LEU A 574 20.25 46.25 19.91
CA LEU A 574 21.04 47.22 20.67
C LEU A 574 22.47 47.40 20.13
N LEU A 575 23.12 46.35 19.64
CA LEU A 575 24.48 46.43 19.09
C LEU A 575 24.55 47.01 17.68
N THR A 576 23.50 46.82 16.86
CA THR A 576 23.39 47.46 15.53
C THR A 576 23.17 48.97 15.61
N SER A 577 22.72 49.49 16.76
CA SER A 577 22.60 50.94 17.01
C SER A 577 23.92 51.65 17.36
N ARG A 578 24.99 50.90 17.64
CA ARG A 578 26.34 51.48 17.84
C ARG A 578 27.01 51.64 16.48
N LYS A 579 27.45 52.88 16.19
CA LYS A 579 28.17 53.32 14.98
C LYS A 579 29.01 52.21 14.34
N LYS A 580 28.87 52.04 13.01
CA LYS A 580 29.80 51.28 12.15
C LYS A 580 31.24 51.57 12.58
N LYS A 581 31.85 50.65 13.32
CA LYS A 581 33.30 50.64 13.46
C LYS A 581 33.84 50.06 12.16
N ASN A 582 34.66 50.83 11.47
CA ASN A 582 35.24 50.44 10.19
C ASN A 582 36.50 49.57 10.36
N GLU A 583 36.98 49.34 11.59
CA GLU A 583 38.23 48.63 11.87
C GLU A 583 38.08 47.61 13.01
N ILE A 584 38.64 46.41 12.81
CA ILE A 584 38.75 45.34 13.81
C ILE A 584 39.84 45.69 14.85
N ALA A 585 39.47 45.77 16.13
CA ALA A 585 40.41 46.02 17.22
C ALA A 585 41.14 44.73 17.67
N LEU A 586 42.43 44.86 18.00
CA LEU A 586 43.28 43.73 18.42
C LEU A 586 42.72 42.96 19.63
N GLU A 587 42.17 43.68 20.62
CA GLU A 587 41.63 43.12 21.87
C GLU A 587 40.28 42.40 21.69
N ASN A 588 39.57 42.65 20.58
CA ASN A 588 38.21 42.13 20.33
C ASN A 588 38.04 41.57 18.91
N ALA A 589 39.11 41.01 18.34
CA ALA A 589 39.21 40.69 16.92
C ALA A 589 38.14 39.69 16.44
N ILE A 590 37.89 38.64 17.23
CA ILE A 590 36.98 37.54 16.85
C ILE A 590 35.51 38.02 16.78
N PRO A 591 34.93 38.65 17.82
CA PRO A 591 33.55 39.13 17.75
C PRO A 591 33.34 40.22 16.70
N GLU A 592 34.30 41.16 16.54
CA GLU A 592 34.18 42.25 15.56
C GLU A 592 34.28 41.71 14.12
N PHE A 593 35.14 40.73 13.85
CA PHE A 593 35.19 40.08 12.54
C PHE A 593 33.92 39.34 12.18
N LYS A 594 33.38 38.54 13.12
CA LYS A 594 32.09 37.85 12.89
C LYS A 594 30.96 38.83 12.62
N GLN A 595 30.95 39.95 13.34
CA GLN A 595 29.97 41.01 13.11
C GLN A 595 30.15 41.66 11.73
N MET A 596 31.39 41.89 11.28
CA MET A 596 31.65 42.44 9.94
C MET A 596 31.27 41.47 8.83
N ILE A 597 31.52 40.17 8.99
CA ILE A 597 31.10 39.13 8.06
C ILE A 597 29.56 39.00 8.03
N GLU A 598 28.88 39.01 9.19
CA GLU A 598 27.40 38.98 9.26
C GLU A 598 26.73 40.19 8.57
N ILE A 599 27.41 41.33 8.48
CA ILE A 599 26.88 42.58 7.90
C ILE A 599 27.34 42.79 6.45
N ALA A 600 28.31 42.00 5.96
CA ALA A 600 28.85 42.15 4.61
C ALA A 600 27.78 41.84 3.55
N ASN A 601 27.61 42.75 2.58
CA ASN A 601 26.59 42.63 1.54
C ASN A 601 27.17 42.46 0.13
N LYS A 602 28.51 42.51 0.00
CA LYS A 602 29.27 42.41 -1.25
C LYS A 602 30.61 41.73 -0.97
N ASP A 603 31.19 41.08 -1.98
CA ASP A 603 32.48 40.39 -1.87
C ASP A 603 33.61 41.36 -1.47
N GLU A 604 33.60 42.60 -1.96
CA GLU A 604 34.53 43.66 -1.55
C GLU A 604 34.51 43.95 -0.04
N ASP A 605 33.37 43.76 0.63
CA ASP A 605 33.25 44.00 2.08
C ASP A 605 33.79 42.80 2.88
N ILE A 606 33.62 41.59 2.33
CA ILE A 606 34.23 40.36 2.87
C ILE A 606 35.75 40.47 2.75
N GLU A 607 36.28 40.82 1.57
CA GLU A 607 37.72 41.04 1.35
C GLU A 607 38.30 42.10 2.31
N LYS A 608 37.57 43.20 2.57
CA LYS A 608 38.01 44.22 3.55
C LYS A 608 38.04 43.65 4.97
N ALA A 609 37.02 42.89 5.38
CA ALA A 609 36.95 42.29 6.70
C ALA A 609 38.05 41.24 6.92
N THR A 610 38.28 40.39 5.91
CA THR A 610 39.31 39.34 5.94
C THR A 610 40.72 39.93 5.89
N ALA A 611 40.94 41.00 5.12
CA ALA A 611 42.20 41.75 5.13
C ALA A 611 42.49 42.39 6.50
N GLN A 612 41.48 42.94 7.17
CA GLN A 612 41.62 43.49 8.52
C GLN A 612 41.88 42.39 9.57
N MET A 613 41.20 41.26 9.48
CA MET A 613 41.45 40.10 10.35
C MET A 613 42.87 39.57 10.12
N GLY A 614 43.30 39.43 8.87
CA GLY A 614 44.68 39.06 8.52
C GLY A 614 45.73 40.03 9.07
N LYS A 615 45.48 41.35 9.02
CA LYS A 615 46.35 42.36 9.65
C LYS A 615 46.40 42.18 11.18
N THR A 616 45.25 41.91 11.79
CA THR A 616 45.14 41.71 13.25
C THR A 616 45.87 40.45 13.70
N ILE A 617 45.77 39.35 12.96
CA ILE A 617 46.52 38.10 13.20
C ILE A 617 48.03 38.36 13.15
N ARG A 618 48.51 39.09 12.14
CA ARG A 618 49.93 39.47 12.02
C ARG A 618 50.40 40.34 13.20
N GLN A 619 49.57 41.29 13.65
CA GLN A 619 49.86 42.14 14.82
C GLN A 619 49.85 41.36 16.14
N SER A 620 48.91 40.42 16.31
CA SER A 620 48.87 39.51 17.46
C SER A 620 50.14 38.67 17.55
N LEU A 621 50.64 38.16 16.43
CA LEU A 621 51.91 37.41 16.41
C LEU A 621 53.11 38.31 16.71
N HIS A 622 53.20 39.51 16.10
CA HIS A 622 54.31 40.45 16.31
C HIS A 622 54.40 40.97 17.76
N SER A 623 53.26 41.16 18.43
CA SER A 623 53.20 41.68 19.81
C SER A 623 53.41 40.62 20.88
N THR A 624 53.51 39.34 20.49
CA THR A 624 53.64 38.22 21.41
C THR A 624 55.09 38.03 21.84
N THR A 625 55.34 38.05 23.16
CA THR A 625 56.62 37.66 23.77
C THR A 625 56.55 36.23 24.31
N GLY A 626 57.21 35.29 23.63
CA GLY A 626 57.23 33.86 23.97
C GLY A 626 55.95 33.11 23.59
N ASP A 627 55.82 31.84 24.00
CA ASP A 627 54.77 30.95 23.47
C ASP A 627 53.33 31.26 23.97
N ALA A 628 53.17 32.19 24.92
CA ALA A 628 51.90 32.47 25.59
C ALA A 628 50.83 33.13 24.69
N GLY A 629 51.24 33.87 23.65
CA GLY A 629 50.31 34.55 22.73
C GLY A 629 49.90 33.75 21.49
N HIS A 630 50.49 32.55 21.28
CA HIS A 630 50.18 31.71 20.12
C HIS A 630 48.72 31.24 20.09
N ALA A 631 48.13 30.96 21.26
CA ALA A 631 46.74 30.50 21.38
C ALA A 631 45.70 31.52 20.87
N VAL A 632 45.98 32.82 21.06
CA VAL A 632 45.11 33.91 20.57
C VAL A 632 45.16 33.96 19.04
N THR A 633 46.36 33.90 18.47
CA THR A 633 46.60 33.88 17.03
C THR A 633 45.93 32.67 16.36
N PHE A 634 46.06 31.47 16.96
CA PHE A 634 45.37 30.28 16.45
C PHE A 634 43.85 30.38 16.53
N SER A 635 43.31 31.00 17.58
CA SER A 635 41.87 31.20 17.72
C SER A 635 41.33 32.16 16.65
N GLN A 636 42.06 33.24 16.35
CA GLN A 636 41.73 34.17 15.27
C GLN A 636 41.80 33.49 13.90
N MET A 637 42.88 32.75 13.62
CA MET A 637 43.04 32.00 12.38
C MET A 637 41.97 30.92 12.20
N LYS A 638 41.56 30.25 13.28
CA LYS A 638 40.48 29.26 13.25
C LYS A 638 39.16 29.89 12.84
N VAL A 639 38.80 31.02 13.44
CA VAL A 639 37.57 31.74 13.09
C VAL A 639 37.63 32.23 11.65
N PHE A 640 38.75 32.79 11.20
CA PHE A 640 38.91 33.19 9.81
C PHE A 640 38.72 31.99 8.86
N ARG A 641 39.32 30.84 9.17
CA ARG A 641 39.18 29.61 8.38
C ARG A 641 37.74 29.09 8.32
N ASP A 642 37.08 29.02 9.48
CA ASP A 642 35.72 28.48 9.59
C ASP A 642 34.72 29.36 8.84
N GLU A 643 34.84 30.69 8.92
CA GLU A 643 33.94 31.60 8.17
C GLU A 643 34.17 31.52 6.65
N MET A 644 35.41 31.32 6.18
CA MET A 644 35.69 31.14 4.73
C MET A 644 35.20 29.79 4.21
N ILE A 645 35.15 28.75 5.05
CA ILE A 645 34.49 27.47 4.71
C ILE A 645 32.98 27.65 4.63
N ASP A 646 32.39 28.36 5.61
CA ASP A 646 30.94 28.61 5.66
C ASP A 646 30.47 29.48 4.47
N LEU A 647 31.32 30.38 3.96
CA LEU A 647 31.05 31.24 2.80
C LEU A 647 31.48 30.66 1.45
N ASP A 648 32.11 29.49 1.42
CA ASP A 648 32.69 28.84 0.22
C ASP A 648 33.68 29.74 -0.55
N MET A 649 34.54 30.45 0.18
CA MET A 649 35.62 31.30 -0.35
C MET A 649 37.01 30.83 0.14
N PRO A 650 37.42 29.59 -0.17
CA PRO A 650 38.67 29.00 0.32
C PRO A 650 39.94 29.75 -0.11
N GLU A 651 39.91 30.40 -1.27
CA GLU A 651 41.01 31.15 -1.88
C GLU A 651 41.52 32.28 -0.97
N ILE A 652 40.61 33.04 -0.35
CA ILE A 652 40.97 34.18 0.52
C ILE A 652 41.79 33.72 1.73
N TYR A 653 41.41 32.60 2.36
CA TYR A 653 42.14 32.06 3.49
C TYR A 653 43.47 31.43 3.06
N ASN A 654 43.47 30.74 1.92
CA ASN A 654 44.65 30.06 1.39
C ASN A 654 45.74 31.08 1.00
N ASP A 655 45.37 32.16 0.33
CA ASP A 655 46.27 33.27 -0.02
C ASP A 655 46.86 33.92 1.23
N PHE A 656 46.02 34.16 2.24
CA PHE A 656 46.50 34.63 3.55
C PHE A 656 47.51 33.66 4.17
N CYS A 657 47.25 32.35 4.15
CA CYS A 657 48.15 31.34 4.70
C CYS A 657 49.50 31.29 3.97
N HIS A 658 49.52 31.45 2.64
CA HIS A 658 50.74 31.53 1.85
C HIS A 658 51.56 32.79 2.18
N ASP A 659 50.92 33.96 2.21
CA ASP A 659 51.59 35.21 2.61
C ASP A 659 52.10 35.13 4.07
N PHE A 660 51.29 34.60 4.98
CA PHE A 660 51.64 34.46 6.39
C PHE A 660 52.84 33.53 6.61
N LYS A 661 52.86 32.37 5.91
CA LYS A 661 54.03 31.47 5.90
C LYS A 661 55.27 32.21 5.41
N LYS A 662 55.19 32.91 4.27
CA LYS A 662 56.33 33.64 3.69
C LYS A 662 56.92 34.66 4.67
N ARG A 663 56.08 35.41 5.38
CA ARG A 663 56.50 36.44 6.36
C ARG A 663 57.13 35.85 7.62
N ILE A 664 56.60 34.71 8.10
CA ILE A 664 57.20 33.96 9.21
C ILE A 664 58.65 33.55 8.88
N PHE A 665 58.88 33.02 7.67
CA PHE A 665 60.22 32.60 7.24
C PHE A 665 61.14 33.74 6.83
N ALA A 666 60.60 34.93 6.56
CA ALA A 666 61.36 36.16 6.38
C ALA A 666 61.72 36.85 7.72
N GLU A 667 61.42 36.21 8.86
CA GLU A 667 61.66 36.71 10.22
C GLU A 667 60.99 38.07 10.52
N GLU A 668 59.91 38.43 9.79
CA GLU A 668 59.15 39.68 10.00
C GLU A 668 58.50 39.79 11.39
N PHE A 669 58.38 38.66 12.10
CA PHE A 669 57.78 38.56 13.44
C PHE A 669 58.77 38.07 14.51
N GLY A 670 60.08 38.10 14.22
CA GLY A 670 61.12 37.51 15.07
C GLY A 670 61.24 35.98 14.90
N ASP A 671 61.93 35.30 15.84
CA ASP A 671 62.09 33.84 15.81
C ASP A 671 60.76 33.14 16.17
N GLN A 672 60.02 32.74 15.14
CA GLN A 672 58.71 32.08 15.25
C GLN A 672 58.78 30.57 14.97
N ARG A 673 59.94 29.92 15.17
CA ARG A 673 60.08 28.46 14.97
C ARG A 673 59.13 27.65 15.84
N ASN A 674 58.94 28.06 17.10
CA ASN A 674 58.01 27.42 18.02
C ASN A 674 56.55 27.60 17.59
N PHE A 675 56.19 28.79 17.09
CA PHE A 675 54.86 29.05 16.54
C PHE A 675 54.56 28.14 15.35
N TRP A 676 55.49 28.04 14.39
CA TRP A 676 55.32 27.19 13.20
C TRP A 676 55.24 25.70 13.55
N ALA A 677 56.04 25.25 14.52
CA ALA A 677 55.97 23.88 15.04
C ALA A 677 54.59 23.59 15.68
N ALA A 678 54.07 24.51 16.50
CA ALA A 678 52.74 24.38 17.10
C ALA A 678 51.61 24.45 16.06
N PHE A 679 51.74 25.31 15.05
CA PHE A 679 50.75 25.51 13.99
C PHE A 679 50.46 24.22 13.21
N LYS A 680 51.48 23.38 12.96
CA LYS A 680 51.33 22.07 12.29
C LYS A 680 50.32 21.14 12.98
N PHE A 681 50.13 21.28 14.29
CA PHE A 681 49.23 20.44 15.07
C PHE A 681 47.82 21.03 15.26
N GLN A 682 47.59 22.29 14.85
CA GLN A 682 46.31 22.98 15.09
C GLN A 682 45.24 22.74 14.00
N LYS A 683 45.56 21.99 12.93
CA LYS A 683 44.68 21.78 11.75
C LYS A 683 44.22 23.08 11.08
N LEU A 684 45.08 24.11 11.09
CA LEU A 684 44.83 25.43 10.50
C LEU A 684 45.52 25.61 9.12
N GLY A 685 45.87 24.52 8.45
CA GLY A 685 46.42 24.57 7.10
C GLY A 685 45.39 24.98 6.05
N LEU A 686 45.81 24.96 4.79
CA LEU A 686 44.99 25.30 3.63
C LEU A 686 43.62 24.59 3.67
N ILE A 687 42.59 25.30 3.22
CA ILE A 687 41.25 24.76 2.99
C ILE A 687 41.32 23.91 1.71
N ARG A 688 40.90 22.65 1.83
CA ARG A 688 40.93 21.66 0.74
C ARG A 688 39.72 21.84 -0.18
N ALA A 689 39.91 21.60 -1.47
CA ALA A 689 38.79 21.50 -2.42
C ALA A 689 37.86 20.34 -2.02
N THR A 690 36.54 20.56 -2.12
CA THR A 690 35.54 19.51 -1.92
C THR A 690 34.61 19.42 -3.14
N GLY A 691 34.99 18.61 -4.13
CA GLY A 691 34.32 18.59 -5.44
C GLY A 691 34.93 19.64 -6.36
N ASP A 692 34.10 20.47 -7.01
CA ASP A 692 34.54 21.47 -8.01
C ASP A 692 34.90 22.85 -7.42
N SER A 693 35.20 22.95 -6.12
CA SER A 693 35.55 24.23 -5.47
C SER A 693 37.03 24.62 -5.66
N GLU A 694 37.32 25.93 -5.71
CA GLU A 694 38.67 26.51 -5.87
C GLU A 694 39.55 26.39 -4.60
N GLY A 695 39.62 25.20 -4.00
CA GLY A 695 40.44 24.90 -2.82
C GLY A 695 41.78 24.23 -3.15
N ALA A 696 42.66 24.10 -2.14
CA ALA A 696 43.94 23.43 -2.32
C ALA A 696 43.75 21.92 -2.56
N ASN A 697 44.53 21.36 -3.49
CA ASN A 697 44.55 19.90 -3.68
C ASN A 697 45.31 19.19 -2.54
N GLU A 698 45.24 17.87 -2.49
CA GLU A 698 45.83 17.09 -1.38
C GLU A 698 47.36 17.17 -1.34
N GLU A 699 48.01 17.31 -2.51
CA GLU A 699 49.46 17.49 -2.62
C GLU A 699 49.89 18.87 -2.13
N GLU A 700 49.22 19.94 -2.57
CA GLU A 700 49.45 21.33 -2.14
C GLU A 700 49.24 21.52 -0.65
N ALA A 701 48.17 20.95 -0.09
CA ALA A 701 47.89 21.01 1.35
C ALA A 701 48.97 20.29 2.18
N THR A 702 49.58 19.23 1.62
CA THR A 702 50.66 18.49 2.26
C THR A 702 52.00 19.23 2.13
N ASP A 703 52.28 19.77 0.95
CA ASP A 703 53.50 20.54 0.65
C ASP A 703 53.55 21.88 1.40
N PHE A 704 52.40 22.47 1.71
CA PHE A 704 52.31 23.68 2.51
C PHE A 704 53.02 23.56 3.87
N PHE A 705 53.09 22.37 4.47
CA PHE A 705 53.78 22.17 5.76
C PHE A 705 55.26 21.81 5.66
N LYS A 706 55.78 21.56 4.44
CA LYS A 706 57.21 21.33 4.21
C LYS A 706 57.97 22.64 4.44
N PHE A 707 59.14 22.54 5.10
CA PHE A 707 60.06 23.66 5.23
C PHE A 707 60.65 23.95 3.85
N GLY A 708 60.66 25.23 3.46
CA GLY A 708 61.36 25.69 2.26
C GLY A 708 62.86 25.69 2.47
#